data_AF-A0AAP6HGR3-F1
#
_entry.id   AF-A0AAP6HGR3-F1
#
_cell.length_a   1.000
_cell.length_b   1.000
_cell.length_c   1.000
_cell.angle_alpha   90.00
_cell.angle_beta   90.00
_cell.angle_gamma   90.00
#
_symmetry.space_group_name_H-M   'P 1'
#
loop_
_entity.id
_entity.type
_entity.pdbx_description
1 polymer ?
#
loop_
_entity_poly.entity_id
_entity_poly.type
_entity_poly.pdbx_seq_one_letter_code
_entity_poly.pdbx_strand_id
1 'polypeptide(L)'
;MEKPLPPNVYTLKHKFFWGAFLNIARHNAFITICHINEQLGLTTPPNDDKIADVVCGTWNNILNNDHDLLKKSQLTELILKHFPFLAAMCYHPPKKEGKKKGSQKEQQKEKEKEKENEAQSQAEALNPSELIKVLKTIVKQLRTLRNYYSHHSHKKPDTEKDIFKHLYKAFDASLRMVKEDYKAHFTVNLTRDFAHLNRKGKNKQDNPKFDRYRFEKDGFFTESGLLFFTNLFLDKRDAYWMLKKVSGFKASHKQSEKMTTEVFCRSRILLPKLRLESRYDHNQMLLDMLSELSRCPKLLYEKLSEEDKKCFQVEADGFLDEIEEEQNPFKDTLIRHQDRFPYFALRYLDLNELFTSIRFQVDLGTYHYCIYDKKIGDEQEKRHLTRTLLSFGRLQDFTEINRPQEWKALTKDLDYNETSKQPFISKTTPHYHITDNKIGFRLGTSKELYPSLEVKDGANRIAKYPYNSDFVAHAFISVHELLPLMFYQHLTGKSEDLLKETVRHIQRIYKDFEEERINTIEDLEKANQGRLPLGAFPKQMLGLLQNKQSDLSEKAKIKIEKLIAETKLLSHRLNTKLKSSPKLGKRREKLIKTGVLADWLVKDFMRFQPVAYDIQNQPIESSKANSTEFQLIQRALALYGGEKNRLEGYFKQTNLIGNTNPHPFLNKFNWKACRNLVDFYQQYLEQREKFLEAIKNQPWEPYQYCLLLKIPKENRKNLVKGWEQGGISLPRGLFTEAIRETLSEDLMLSKPIRKEIKKHGRVGFISRAITLYFKEKYQDKHQSFYNLSYKLEAKAPLLKREEHYEYWQQNKPQSPTESQRLELHTSDRWKDYLLYKRWQHLEKKLRLYRNQDIMLWLMTLELTKNHFKELNLNYHQLKLENLAVNVQEADAKLNPLNQTLPMVLPVKVYPATAFGEVQYQETPIRTVYIREEHTKALKMGNFKALVKDRRLNGLFSFIKEENDTQKHPISQLRLRRELEIYQSLRVDAFKETLDLEEKLLKKHTSLSSLENKFRILLEEWKKEYAASSMVTDEHIAFIASVRNAFCHNQYPFYEEALHAPIPLFTVAQQTTEEKDGLGIAEALLRVLREYCEIVKSQI
;
A
#
# COMPACT_ATOMS: atom_id res chain seq x y z
N MET A 1 -27.53 19.15 -43.22
CA MET A 1 -26.26 18.58 -43.69
C MET A 1 -25.26 18.62 -42.54
N GLU A 2 -25.08 17.51 -41.84
CA GLU A 2 -24.12 17.38 -40.74
C GLU A 2 -22.70 17.39 -41.32
N LYS A 3 -21.82 18.25 -40.81
CA LYS A 3 -20.39 18.22 -41.17
C LYS A 3 -19.80 16.85 -40.79
N PRO A 4 -19.01 16.20 -41.64
CA PRO A 4 -18.35 14.95 -41.30
C PRO A 4 -17.44 15.17 -40.09
N LEU A 5 -17.52 14.24 -39.12
CA LEU A 5 -16.62 14.20 -37.97
C LEU A 5 -15.17 14.01 -38.46
N PRO A 6 -14.17 14.64 -37.81
CA PRO A 6 -12.76 14.44 -38.16
C PRO A 6 -12.35 12.97 -38.00
N PRO A 7 -11.34 12.49 -38.76
CA PRO A 7 -10.89 11.10 -38.69
C PRO A 7 -10.52 10.74 -37.23
N ASN A 8 -10.89 9.54 -36.80
CA ASN A 8 -10.61 8.94 -35.47
C ASN A 8 -11.53 9.36 -34.30
N VAL A 9 -12.79 9.78 -34.49
CA VAL A 9 -13.78 9.93 -33.39
C VAL A 9 -14.75 8.74 -33.38
N TYR A 10 -14.85 8.03 -32.26
CA TYR A 10 -15.86 6.97 -32.09
C TYR A 10 -17.13 7.48 -31.40
N THR A 11 -18.25 6.88 -31.77
CA THR A 11 -19.61 7.11 -31.26
C THR A 11 -20.21 5.78 -30.81
N LEU A 12 -21.40 5.78 -30.18
CA LEU A 12 -22.07 4.54 -29.77
C LEU A 12 -22.37 3.55 -30.91
N LYS A 13 -22.36 3.99 -32.18
CA LYS A 13 -22.56 3.12 -33.36
C LYS A 13 -21.34 2.25 -33.69
N HIS A 14 -20.15 2.67 -33.27
CA HIS A 14 -18.90 1.98 -33.57
C HIS A 14 -18.70 0.82 -32.60
N LYS A 15 -19.43 -0.29 -32.81
CA LYS A 15 -19.48 -1.40 -31.85
C LYS A 15 -18.11 -2.01 -31.57
N PHE A 16 -17.28 -2.18 -32.60
CA PHE A 16 -15.90 -2.69 -32.51
C PHE A 16 -15.03 -1.95 -31.48
N PHE A 17 -15.16 -0.62 -31.38
CA PHE A 17 -14.41 0.18 -30.41
C PHE A 17 -14.84 -0.12 -28.97
N TRP A 18 -16.14 -0.03 -28.68
CA TRP A 18 -16.66 -0.27 -27.34
C TRP A 18 -16.52 -1.74 -26.92
N GLY A 19 -16.70 -2.66 -27.86
CA GLY A 19 -16.49 -4.10 -27.68
C GLY A 19 -15.07 -4.40 -27.22
N ALA A 20 -14.06 -3.81 -27.87
CA ALA A 20 -12.66 -3.99 -27.48
C ALA A 20 -12.39 -3.61 -26.01
N PHE A 21 -12.87 -2.45 -25.55
CA PHE A 21 -12.63 -2.01 -24.17
C PHE A 21 -13.52 -2.69 -23.13
N LEU A 22 -14.76 -3.06 -23.48
CA LEU A 22 -15.65 -3.80 -22.59
C LEU A 22 -15.15 -5.24 -22.35
N ASN A 23 -14.49 -5.87 -23.33
CA ASN A 23 -13.82 -7.16 -23.12
C ASN A 23 -12.64 -7.03 -22.14
N ILE A 24 -11.82 -5.99 -22.26
CA ILE A 24 -10.72 -5.72 -21.31
C ILE A 24 -11.27 -5.45 -19.91
N ALA A 25 -12.32 -4.62 -19.80
CA ALA A 25 -12.99 -4.33 -18.54
C ALA A 25 -13.48 -5.62 -17.85
N ARG A 26 -14.12 -6.51 -18.61
CA ARG A 26 -14.58 -7.83 -18.12
C ARG A 26 -13.41 -8.70 -17.69
N HIS A 27 -12.35 -8.80 -18.50
CA HIS A 27 -11.18 -9.61 -18.19
C HIS A 27 -10.41 -9.09 -16.95
N ASN A 28 -10.31 -7.77 -16.80
CA ASN A 28 -9.74 -7.14 -15.59
C ASN A 28 -10.55 -7.45 -14.33
N ALA A 29 -11.89 -7.44 -14.44
CA ALA A 29 -12.77 -7.88 -13.36
C ALA A 29 -12.58 -9.38 -13.06
N PHE A 30 -12.44 -10.22 -14.09
CA PHE A 30 -12.15 -11.65 -13.97
C PHE A 30 -10.86 -11.93 -13.21
N ILE A 31 -9.72 -11.37 -13.63
CA ILE A 31 -8.43 -11.52 -12.92
C ILE A 31 -8.56 -11.12 -11.45
N THR A 32 -9.26 -10.02 -11.19
CA THR A 32 -9.44 -9.51 -9.83
C THR A 32 -10.31 -10.45 -9.00
N ILE A 33 -11.37 -11.02 -9.58
CA ILE A 33 -12.25 -11.99 -8.91
C ILE A 33 -11.52 -13.32 -8.67
N CYS A 34 -10.74 -13.82 -9.63
CA CYS A 34 -9.92 -15.01 -9.46
C CYS A 34 -8.95 -14.83 -8.30
N HIS A 35 -8.21 -13.71 -8.27
CA HIS A 35 -7.33 -13.36 -7.16
C HIS A 35 -8.07 -13.32 -5.81
N ILE A 36 -9.26 -12.72 -5.74
CA ILE A 36 -10.07 -12.70 -4.50
C ILE A 36 -10.52 -14.11 -4.11
N ASN A 37 -10.92 -14.95 -5.06
CA ASN A 37 -11.33 -16.32 -4.79
C ASN A 37 -10.17 -17.17 -4.28
N GLU A 38 -9.00 -17.09 -4.92
CA GLU A 38 -7.77 -17.76 -4.49
C GLU A 38 -7.42 -17.39 -3.04
N GLN A 39 -7.45 -16.10 -2.71
CA GLN A 39 -7.23 -15.56 -1.35
C GLN A 39 -8.20 -16.11 -0.30
N LEU A 40 -9.41 -16.48 -0.73
CA LEU A 40 -10.45 -17.02 0.13
C LEU A 40 -10.48 -18.56 0.10
N GLY A 41 -9.63 -19.22 -0.68
CA GLY A 41 -9.66 -20.68 -0.88
C GLY A 41 -10.92 -21.15 -1.61
N LEU A 42 -11.46 -20.34 -2.52
CA LEU A 42 -12.65 -20.63 -3.32
C LEU A 42 -12.24 -21.07 -4.73
N THR A 43 -13.10 -21.85 -5.37
CA THR A 43 -12.94 -22.19 -6.80
C THR A 43 -13.00 -20.92 -7.64
N THR A 44 -12.01 -20.75 -8.52
CA THR A 44 -12.02 -19.67 -9.51
C THR A 44 -13.05 -19.95 -10.60
N PRO A 45 -13.68 -18.93 -11.18
CA PRO A 45 -14.55 -19.12 -12.34
C PRO A 45 -13.73 -19.70 -13.50
N PRO A 46 -14.30 -20.63 -14.29
CA PRO A 46 -13.57 -21.28 -15.39
C PRO A 46 -13.28 -20.34 -16.57
N ASN A 47 -14.00 -19.21 -16.67
CA ASN A 47 -13.80 -18.18 -17.66
C ASN A 47 -14.47 -16.86 -17.23
N ASP A 48 -14.22 -15.81 -18.01
CA ASP A 48 -14.67 -14.45 -17.70
C ASP A 48 -16.18 -14.22 -17.92
N ASP A 49 -16.91 -15.14 -18.57
CA ASP A 49 -18.38 -15.11 -18.66
C ASP A 49 -19.05 -15.43 -17.31
N LYS A 50 -18.36 -16.16 -16.45
CA LYS A 50 -18.89 -16.66 -15.18
C LYS A 50 -18.66 -15.72 -13.98
N ILE A 51 -18.06 -14.56 -14.18
CA ILE A 51 -17.82 -13.59 -13.10
C ILE A 51 -19.12 -13.15 -12.39
N ALA A 52 -20.20 -12.97 -13.14
CA ALA A 52 -21.49 -12.58 -12.58
C ALA A 52 -22.08 -13.69 -11.71
N ASP A 53 -21.88 -14.95 -12.11
CA ASP A 53 -22.38 -16.13 -11.39
C ASP A 53 -21.66 -16.28 -10.04
N VAL A 54 -20.35 -15.99 -9.98
CA VAL A 54 -19.57 -15.98 -8.73
C VAL A 54 -20.08 -14.92 -7.75
N VAL A 55 -20.24 -13.68 -8.23
CA VAL A 55 -20.74 -12.57 -7.38
C VAL A 55 -22.18 -12.82 -6.95
N CYS A 56 -23.03 -13.36 -7.84
CA CYS A 56 -24.44 -13.60 -7.57
C CYS A 56 -24.69 -14.85 -6.72
N GLY A 57 -23.86 -15.87 -6.84
CA GLY A 57 -24.00 -17.17 -6.18
C GLY A 57 -22.98 -17.31 -5.06
N THR A 58 -21.75 -17.67 -5.40
CA THR A 58 -20.67 -18.01 -4.44
C THR A 58 -20.50 -16.97 -3.33
N TRP A 59 -20.38 -15.69 -3.68
CA TRP A 59 -20.16 -14.63 -2.68
C TRP A 59 -21.41 -14.34 -1.84
N ASN A 60 -22.61 -14.41 -2.43
CA ASN A 60 -23.85 -14.29 -1.67
C ASN A 60 -24.05 -15.47 -0.71
N ASN A 61 -23.67 -16.68 -1.12
CA ASN A 61 -23.71 -17.84 -0.25
C ASN A 61 -22.79 -17.67 0.96
N ILE A 62 -21.61 -17.07 0.79
CA ILE A 62 -20.72 -16.73 1.91
C ILE A 62 -21.39 -15.73 2.86
N LEU A 63 -22.13 -14.73 2.35
CA LEU A 63 -22.85 -13.79 3.20
C LEU A 63 -24.00 -14.42 3.97
N ASN A 64 -24.70 -15.37 3.36
CA ASN A 64 -25.84 -16.05 3.95
C ASN A 64 -25.43 -17.25 4.82
N ASN A 65 -24.19 -17.73 4.68
CA ASN A 65 -23.65 -18.78 5.54
C ASN A 65 -23.25 -18.18 6.88
N ASP A 66 -24.01 -18.47 7.93
CA ASP A 66 -23.68 -18.01 9.27
C ASP A 66 -22.28 -18.51 9.68
N HIS A 67 -21.87 -19.72 9.29
CA HIS A 67 -20.65 -20.36 9.79
C HIS A 67 -19.31 -19.81 9.25
N ASP A 68 -19.28 -18.75 8.44
CA ASP A 68 -18.08 -18.28 7.72
C ASP A 68 -17.72 -16.81 8.01
N LEU A 69 -17.79 -16.37 9.29
CA LEU A 69 -17.48 -14.99 9.72
C LEU A 69 -16.10 -14.51 9.22
N LEU A 70 -15.09 -15.40 9.26
CA LEU A 70 -13.74 -15.10 8.80
C LEU A 70 -13.73 -14.69 7.32
N LYS A 71 -14.35 -15.50 6.45
CA LYS A 71 -14.41 -15.28 5.01
C LYS A 71 -15.26 -14.06 4.67
N LYS A 72 -16.39 -13.84 5.37
CA LYS A 72 -17.23 -12.63 5.20
C LYS A 72 -16.42 -11.35 5.40
N SER A 73 -15.64 -11.30 6.49
CA SER A 73 -14.80 -10.14 6.80
C SER A 73 -13.71 -9.93 5.74
N GLN A 74 -12.99 -10.99 5.36
CA GLN A 74 -11.93 -10.90 4.35
C GLN A 74 -12.47 -10.49 2.97
N LEU A 75 -13.57 -11.09 2.53
CA LEU A 75 -14.23 -10.75 1.27
C LEU A 75 -14.61 -9.27 1.23
N THR A 76 -15.14 -8.73 2.33
CA THR A 76 -15.53 -7.31 2.43
C THR A 76 -14.32 -6.38 2.28
N GLU A 77 -13.20 -6.70 2.95
CA GLU A 77 -11.96 -5.93 2.84
C GLU A 77 -11.38 -5.98 1.42
N LEU A 78 -11.38 -7.15 0.79
CA LEU A 78 -10.90 -7.36 -0.57
C LEU A 78 -11.76 -6.63 -1.61
N ILE A 79 -13.10 -6.66 -1.47
CA ILE A 79 -14.01 -5.90 -2.34
C ILE A 79 -13.72 -4.39 -2.23
N LEU A 80 -13.61 -3.84 -1.02
CA LEU A 80 -13.33 -2.42 -0.82
C LEU A 80 -11.93 -2.01 -1.30
N LYS A 81 -10.96 -2.93 -1.26
CA LYS A 81 -9.60 -2.73 -1.78
C LYS A 81 -9.58 -2.70 -3.29
N HIS A 82 -10.18 -3.69 -3.95
CA HIS A 82 -10.06 -3.86 -5.40
C HIS A 82 -11.12 -3.09 -6.19
N PHE A 83 -12.29 -2.81 -5.59
CA PHE A 83 -13.38 -2.01 -6.17
C PHE A 83 -13.70 -0.77 -5.30
N PRO A 84 -12.73 0.16 -5.12
CA PRO A 84 -12.86 1.26 -4.17
C PRO A 84 -13.98 2.26 -4.48
N PHE A 85 -14.46 2.29 -5.73
CA PHE A 85 -15.58 3.14 -6.14
C PHE A 85 -16.91 2.75 -5.49
N LEU A 86 -17.07 1.50 -5.05
CA LEU A 86 -18.29 1.01 -4.39
C LEU A 86 -18.62 1.78 -3.11
N ALA A 87 -17.61 2.24 -2.36
CA ALA A 87 -17.82 3.00 -1.14
C ALA A 87 -18.65 4.28 -1.37
N ALA A 88 -18.49 4.93 -2.53
CA ALA A 88 -19.32 6.08 -2.90
C ALA A 88 -20.71 5.66 -3.38
N MET A 89 -20.79 4.57 -4.15
CA MET A 89 -22.03 4.07 -4.75
C MET A 89 -23.04 3.57 -3.70
N CYS A 90 -22.55 2.95 -2.62
CA CYS A 90 -23.37 2.36 -1.55
C CYS A 90 -23.80 3.37 -0.47
N TYR A 91 -23.26 4.59 -0.47
CA TYR A 91 -23.63 5.58 0.56
C TYR A 91 -24.92 6.33 0.21
N HIS A 92 -25.90 6.31 1.11
CA HIS A 92 -27.22 6.91 0.93
C HIS A 92 -27.53 7.93 2.03
N PRO A 93 -27.13 9.20 1.87
CA PRO A 93 -27.32 10.20 2.93
C PRO A 93 -28.80 10.34 3.30
N PRO A 94 -29.13 10.47 4.60
CA PRO A 94 -30.50 10.62 5.06
C PRO A 94 -31.13 11.91 4.48
N LYS A 95 -32.43 11.85 4.18
CA LYS A 95 -33.19 13.02 3.75
C LYS A 95 -33.25 14.01 4.92
N LYS A 96 -32.84 15.25 4.70
CA LYS A 96 -33.03 16.34 5.68
C LYS A 96 -34.46 16.86 5.54
N GLU A 97 -35.28 16.65 6.56
CA GLU A 97 -36.58 17.34 6.64
C GLU A 97 -36.31 18.84 6.87
N GLY A 98 -37.11 19.71 6.22
CA GLY A 98 -36.94 21.15 6.37
C GLY A 98 -37.18 21.56 7.82
N LYS A 99 -36.38 22.50 8.36
CA LYS A 99 -36.51 22.99 9.74
C LYS A 99 -37.97 23.37 10.05
N LYS A 100 -38.68 22.54 10.83
CA LYS A 100 -39.98 22.92 11.38
C LYS A 100 -39.77 23.89 12.54
N LYS A 101 -40.60 24.94 12.62
CA LYS A 101 -40.62 25.88 13.76
C LYS A 101 -41.28 25.18 14.97
N GLY A 102 -40.52 24.34 15.67
CA GLY A 102 -40.95 23.67 16.92
C GLY A 102 -40.23 24.21 18.16
N SER A 103 -40.64 23.74 19.34
CA SER A 103 -40.03 24.06 20.65
C SER A 103 -38.55 23.63 20.74
N GLN A 104 -37.76 24.20 21.65
CA GLN A 104 -36.34 23.84 21.81
C GLN A 104 -36.11 22.34 22.06
N LYS A 105 -37.02 21.67 22.80
CA LYS A 105 -36.96 20.22 23.06
C LYS A 105 -37.23 19.39 21.79
N GLU A 106 -38.15 19.81 20.93
CA GLU A 106 -38.44 19.13 19.66
C GLU A 106 -37.28 19.26 18.68
N GLN A 107 -36.67 20.45 18.59
CA GLN A 107 -35.49 20.66 17.76
C GLN A 107 -34.27 19.84 18.21
N GLN A 108 -34.15 19.54 19.51
CA GLN A 108 -33.07 18.69 20.03
C GLN A 108 -33.31 17.22 19.68
N LYS A 109 -34.53 16.71 19.86
CA LYS A 109 -34.93 15.35 19.46
C LYS A 109 -34.77 15.12 17.96
N GLU A 110 -35.12 16.10 17.14
CA GLU A 110 -34.96 16.01 15.67
C GLU A 110 -33.48 15.92 15.28
N LYS A 111 -32.61 16.72 15.90
CA LYS A 111 -31.15 16.65 15.68
C LYS A 111 -30.53 15.32 16.12
N GLU A 112 -31.03 14.71 17.18
CA GLU A 112 -30.60 13.39 17.64
C GLU A 112 -31.03 12.31 16.64
N LYS A 113 -32.28 12.36 16.17
CA LYS A 113 -32.78 11.46 15.12
C LYS A 113 -32.01 11.59 13.80
N GLU A 114 -31.65 12.81 13.39
CA GLU A 114 -30.80 13.04 12.22
C GLU A 114 -29.42 12.38 12.38
N LYS A 115 -28.79 12.48 13.56
CA LYS A 115 -27.50 11.83 13.83
C LYS A 115 -27.61 10.31 13.81
N GLU A 116 -28.67 9.75 14.39
CA GLU A 116 -28.94 8.31 14.38
C GLU A 116 -29.09 7.79 12.95
N ASN A 117 -29.89 8.47 12.13
CA ASN A 117 -30.10 8.12 10.72
C ASN A 117 -28.80 8.22 9.90
N GLU A 118 -27.98 9.23 10.18
CA GLU A 118 -26.67 9.40 9.55
C GLU A 118 -25.69 8.30 9.97
N ALA A 119 -25.66 7.93 11.25
CA ALA A 119 -24.85 6.81 11.75
C ALA A 119 -25.26 5.49 11.09
N GLN A 120 -26.56 5.23 10.96
CA GLN A 120 -27.10 4.06 10.28
C GLN A 120 -26.66 4.02 8.81
N SER A 121 -26.89 5.11 8.07
CA SER A 121 -26.53 5.21 6.65
C SER A 121 -25.03 4.98 6.41
N GLN A 122 -24.16 5.54 7.25
CA GLN A 122 -22.71 5.33 7.10
C GLN A 122 -22.27 3.90 7.42
N ALA A 123 -22.89 3.26 8.42
CA ALA A 123 -22.61 1.87 8.75
C ALA A 123 -23.09 0.92 7.64
N GLU A 124 -24.32 1.11 7.16
CA GLU A 124 -24.92 0.28 6.09
C GLU A 124 -24.18 0.38 4.76
N ALA A 125 -23.63 1.56 4.43
CA ALA A 125 -22.88 1.76 3.19
C ALA A 125 -21.64 0.88 3.05
N LEU A 126 -21.09 0.38 4.17
CA LEU A 126 -19.94 -0.51 4.20
C LEU A 126 -20.32 -1.95 4.55
N ASN A 127 -21.62 -2.26 4.66
CA ASN A 127 -22.07 -3.61 4.92
C ASN A 127 -21.80 -4.52 3.71
N PRO A 128 -21.41 -5.79 3.94
CA PRO A 128 -21.06 -6.71 2.86
C PRO A 128 -22.21 -6.94 1.86
N SER A 129 -23.44 -7.03 2.38
CA SER A 129 -24.65 -7.27 1.57
C SER A 129 -24.94 -6.15 0.58
N GLU A 130 -24.82 -4.89 1.01
CA GLU A 130 -25.03 -3.74 0.13
C GLU A 130 -23.90 -3.61 -0.89
N LEU A 131 -22.64 -3.87 -0.48
CA LEU A 131 -21.50 -3.88 -1.41
C LEU A 131 -21.67 -4.93 -2.51
N ILE A 132 -22.04 -6.16 -2.16
CA ILE A 132 -22.24 -7.24 -3.13
C ILE A 132 -23.46 -6.98 -4.01
N LYS A 133 -24.55 -6.44 -3.45
CA LYS A 133 -25.74 -6.06 -4.23
C LYS A 133 -25.41 -5.02 -5.29
N VAL A 134 -24.69 -3.95 -4.94
CA VAL A 134 -24.30 -2.91 -5.91
C VAL A 134 -23.29 -3.45 -6.92
N LEU A 135 -22.31 -4.24 -6.49
CA LEU A 135 -21.34 -4.88 -7.40
C LEU A 135 -22.04 -5.81 -8.39
N LYS A 136 -23.01 -6.60 -7.94
CA LYS A 136 -23.86 -7.46 -8.78
C LYS A 136 -24.56 -6.66 -9.87
N THR A 137 -25.17 -5.52 -9.54
CA THR A 137 -25.80 -4.62 -10.53
C THR A 137 -24.81 -4.19 -11.61
N ILE A 138 -23.60 -3.79 -11.22
CA ILE A 138 -22.59 -3.26 -12.15
C ILE A 138 -21.99 -4.38 -13.00
N VAL A 139 -21.68 -5.54 -12.43
CA VAL A 139 -21.10 -6.69 -13.17
C VAL A 139 -22.11 -7.28 -14.15
N LYS A 140 -23.40 -7.33 -13.79
CA LYS A 140 -24.46 -7.71 -14.74
C LYS A 140 -24.55 -6.74 -15.91
N GLN A 141 -24.54 -5.44 -15.62
CA GLN A 141 -24.55 -4.41 -16.67
C GLN A 141 -23.30 -4.51 -17.58
N LEU A 142 -22.14 -4.84 -17.01
CA LEU A 142 -20.90 -5.04 -17.77
C LEU A 142 -21.03 -6.22 -18.73
N ARG A 143 -21.60 -7.34 -18.27
CA ARG A 143 -21.88 -8.51 -19.11
C ARG A 143 -22.83 -8.17 -20.26
N THR A 144 -23.95 -7.51 -19.99
CA THR A 144 -24.95 -7.19 -21.03
C THR A 144 -24.42 -6.20 -22.05
N LEU A 145 -23.68 -5.16 -21.61
CA LEU A 145 -23.04 -4.20 -22.53
C LEU A 145 -21.94 -4.86 -23.36
N ARG A 146 -21.08 -5.69 -22.75
CA ARG A 146 -20.03 -6.41 -23.48
C ARG A 146 -20.65 -7.28 -24.57
N ASN A 147 -21.66 -8.09 -24.25
CA ASN A 147 -22.33 -8.92 -25.25
C ASN A 147 -22.89 -8.07 -26.40
N TYR A 148 -23.62 -7.00 -26.07
CA TYR A 148 -24.21 -6.12 -27.06
C TYR A 148 -23.18 -5.53 -28.02
N TYR A 149 -22.02 -5.09 -27.51
CA TYR A 149 -20.98 -4.43 -28.31
C TYR A 149 -19.98 -5.39 -28.97
N SER A 150 -19.90 -6.65 -28.55
CA SER A 150 -18.93 -7.64 -29.06
C SER A 150 -19.48 -8.54 -30.16
N HIS A 151 -20.77 -8.41 -30.49
CA HIS A 151 -21.47 -9.19 -31.51
C HIS A 151 -22.24 -8.29 -32.46
N HIS A 152 -22.34 -8.64 -33.75
CA HIS A 152 -23.09 -7.84 -34.73
C HIS A 152 -24.58 -7.76 -34.37
N SER A 153 -25.26 -8.91 -34.34
CA SER A 153 -26.67 -9.06 -33.98
C SER A 153 -26.77 -9.41 -32.49
N HIS A 154 -27.02 -8.43 -31.65
CA HIS A 154 -27.40 -8.67 -30.26
C HIS A 154 -28.44 -7.63 -29.87
N LYS A 155 -29.51 -8.06 -29.20
CA LYS A 155 -30.56 -7.14 -28.73
C LYS A 155 -29.97 -6.07 -27.83
N LYS A 156 -30.36 -4.81 -28.05
CA LYS A 156 -30.01 -3.69 -27.16
C LYS A 156 -30.45 -4.02 -25.73
N PRO A 157 -29.55 -4.04 -24.74
CA PRO A 157 -29.87 -4.49 -23.40
C PRO A 157 -30.64 -3.41 -22.64
N ASP A 158 -31.52 -3.83 -21.73
CA ASP A 158 -32.10 -2.93 -20.74
C ASP A 158 -31.04 -2.49 -19.74
N THR A 159 -31.23 -1.30 -19.16
CA THR A 159 -30.37 -0.78 -18.11
C THR A 159 -30.78 -1.32 -16.75
N GLU A 160 -29.80 -1.75 -15.97
CA GLU A 160 -30.03 -2.23 -14.62
C GLU A 160 -30.59 -1.12 -13.72
N LYS A 161 -31.50 -1.49 -12.82
CA LYS A 161 -32.17 -0.53 -11.93
C LYS A 161 -31.14 0.25 -11.09
N ASP A 162 -31.35 1.56 -10.97
CA ASP A 162 -30.50 2.48 -10.19
C ASP A 162 -29.03 2.60 -10.69
N ILE A 163 -28.65 2.00 -11.83
CA ILE A 163 -27.25 2.02 -12.31
C ILE A 163 -26.70 3.45 -12.44
N PHE A 164 -27.44 4.35 -13.09
CA PHE A 164 -27.02 5.74 -13.30
C PHE A 164 -26.88 6.51 -11.98
N LYS A 165 -27.73 6.22 -11.00
CA LYS A 165 -27.63 6.81 -9.65
C LYS A 165 -26.34 6.39 -8.97
N HIS A 166 -25.94 5.12 -9.07
CA HIS A 166 -24.66 4.65 -8.54
C HIS A 166 -23.48 5.29 -9.29
N LEU A 167 -23.52 5.33 -10.63
CA LEU A 167 -22.46 5.96 -11.44
C LEU A 167 -22.27 7.44 -11.10
N TYR A 168 -23.36 8.19 -10.95
CA TYR A 168 -23.27 9.59 -10.56
C TYR A 168 -22.70 9.82 -9.15
N LYS A 169 -22.95 8.92 -8.20
CA LYS A 169 -22.32 9.00 -6.87
C LYS A 169 -20.81 8.78 -6.95
N ALA A 170 -20.38 7.80 -7.76
CA ALA A 170 -18.96 7.57 -8.01
C ALA A 170 -18.33 8.78 -8.70
N PHE A 171 -18.97 9.32 -9.74
CA PHE A 171 -18.54 10.52 -10.45
C PHE A 171 -18.38 11.73 -9.52
N ASP A 172 -19.37 12.00 -8.66
CA ASP A 172 -19.30 13.10 -7.69
C ASP A 172 -18.14 12.92 -6.70
N ALA A 173 -17.84 11.67 -6.31
CA ALA A 173 -16.70 11.36 -5.46
C ALA A 173 -15.39 11.58 -6.22
N SER A 174 -15.27 11.10 -7.46
CA SER A 174 -14.13 11.34 -8.35
C SER A 174 -13.86 12.84 -8.52
N LEU A 175 -14.90 13.63 -8.79
CA LEU A 175 -14.81 15.09 -8.92
C LEU A 175 -14.23 15.75 -7.67
N ARG A 176 -14.65 15.32 -6.49
CA ARG A 176 -14.13 15.86 -5.22
C ARG A 176 -12.70 15.41 -4.94
N MET A 177 -12.35 14.17 -5.31
CA MET A 177 -10.99 13.66 -5.18
C MET A 177 -10.03 14.47 -6.04
N VAL A 178 -10.36 14.68 -7.32
CA VAL A 178 -9.55 15.50 -8.23
C VAL A 178 -9.44 16.95 -7.73
N LYS A 179 -10.53 17.55 -7.23
CA LYS A 179 -10.46 18.89 -6.61
C LYS A 179 -9.53 18.95 -5.40
N GLU A 180 -9.45 17.90 -4.59
CA GLU A 180 -8.51 17.84 -3.47
C GLU A 180 -7.07 17.60 -3.94
N ASP A 181 -6.88 16.78 -4.98
CA ASP A 181 -5.59 16.53 -5.61
C ASP A 181 -5.01 17.85 -6.18
N TYR A 182 -5.84 18.68 -6.82
CA TYR A 182 -5.44 19.99 -7.38
C TYR A 182 -5.67 21.19 -6.46
N LYS A 183 -6.01 20.98 -5.18
CA LYS A 183 -6.38 22.09 -4.27
C LYS A 183 -5.27 23.11 -4.04
N ALA A 184 -4.03 22.65 -4.12
CA ALA A 184 -2.86 23.48 -3.94
C ALA A 184 -2.41 24.16 -5.25
N HIS A 185 -2.90 23.71 -6.42
CA HIS A 185 -2.38 24.08 -7.73
C HIS A 185 -2.84 25.49 -8.18
N PHE A 186 -1.91 26.43 -8.40
CA PHE A 186 -2.24 27.84 -8.66
C PHE A 186 -2.90 28.10 -10.03
N THR A 187 -2.59 27.29 -11.04
CA THR A 187 -3.19 27.44 -12.38
C THR A 187 -4.62 26.89 -12.46
N VAL A 188 -5.06 26.14 -11.44
CA VAL A 188 -6.38 25.50 -11.42
C VAL A 188 -7.33 26.27 -10.52
N ASN A 189 -8.29 26.94 -11.13
CA ASN A 189 -9.38 27.54 -10.40
C ASN A 189 -10.45 26.47 -10.12
N LEU A 190 -10.51 25.97 -8.88
CA LEU A 190 -11.45 24.93 -8.44
C LEU A 190 -12.93 25.23 -8.72
N THR A 191 -13.29 26.51 -8.89
CA THR A 191 -14.65 26.96 -9.17
C THR A 191 -14.92 27.04 -10.67
N ARG A 192 -14.02 27.69 -11.43
CA ARG A 192 -14.16 27.90 -12.87
C ARG A 192 -13.86 26.64 -13.68
N ASP A 193 -12.74 25.99 -13.40
CA ASP A 193 -12.21 24.90 -14.23
C ASP A 193 -12.91 23.56 -13.98
N PHE A 194 -13.82 23.50 -12.99
CA PHE A 194 -14.70 22.35 -12.74
C PHE A 194 -16.19 22.71 -12.88
N ALA A 195 -16.52 23.93 -13.32
CA ALA A 195 -17.90 24.40 -13.36
C ALA A 195 -18.81 23.51 -14.25
N HIS A 196 -18.26 23.04 -15.38
CA HIS A 196 -18.94 22.16 -16.33
C HIS A 196 -19.15 20.73 -15.82
N LEU A 197 -18.41 20.30 -14.80
CA LEU A 197 -18.54 18.97 -14.20
C LEU A 197 -19.50 18.94 -13.00
N ASN A 198 -19.94 20.10 -12.52
CA ASN A 198 -20.93 20.14 -11.44
C ASN A 198 -22.32 19.82 -12.02
N ARG A 199 -22.95 18.73 -11.56
CA ARG A 199 -24.25 18.29 -12.08
C ARG A 199 -25.41 19.22 -11.69
N LYS A 200 -25.32 19.83 -10.51
CA LYS A 200 -26.34 20.72 -9.95
C LYS A 200 -25.79 22.12 -9.71
N GLY A 201 -26.59 23.14 -10.03
CA GLY A 201 -26.31 24.54 -9.73
C GLY A 201 -26.51 24.90 -8.25
N LYS A 202 -26.26 26.17 -7.90
CA LYS A 202 -26.41 26.67 -6.51
C LYS A 202 -27.83 26.44 -5.95
N ASN A 203 -28.85 26.50 -6.81
CA ASN A 203 -30.26 26.31 -6.44
C ASN A 203 -30.74 24.84 -6.57
N LYS A 204 -29.82 23.86 -6.65
CA LYS A 204 -30.10 22.42 -6.86
C LYS A 204 -30.81 22.06 -8.18
N GLN A 205 -31.01 23.02 -9.07
CA GLN A 205 -31.45 22.80 -10.46
C GLN A 205 -30.34 22.13 -11.27
N ASP A 206 -30.71 21.43 -12.34
CA ASP A 206 -29.75 20.79 -13.23
C ASP A 206 -28.88 21.83 -13.93
N ASN A 207 -27.58 21.58 -13.98
CA ASN A 207 -26.63 22.49 -14.59
C ASN A 207 -26.61 22.28 -16.11
N PRO A 208 -27.02 23.26 -16.94
CA PRO A 208 -27.01 23.11 -18.39
C PRO A 208 -25.59 22.87 -18.94
N LYS A 209 -24.54 23.34 -18.24
CA LYS A 209 -23.15 23.09 -18.65
C LYS A 209 -22.72 21.63 -18.48
N PHE A 210 -23.48 20.82 -17.74
CA PHE A 210 -23.21 19.39 -17.56
C PHE A 210 -23.85 18.51 -18.63
N ASP A 211 -24.72 19.06 -19.50
CA ASP A 211 -25.55 18.26 -20.40
C ASP A 211 -24.74 17.32 -21.32
N ARG A 212 -23.59 17.79 -21.82
CA ARG A 212 -22.63 16.99 -22.59
C ARG A 212 -22.11 15.73 -21.86
N TYR A 213 -22.02 15.80 -20.54
CA TYR A 213 -21.45 14.76 -19.68
C TYR A 213 -22.53 13.94 -18.95
N ARG A 214 -23.80 14.14 -19.29
CA ARG A 214 -24.92 13.32 -18.81
C ARG A 214 -24.67 11.86 -19.17
N PHE A 215 -24.98 10.94 -18.26
CA PHE A 215 -24.74 9.51 -18.45
C PHE A 215 -25.87 8.76 -19.15
N GLU A 216 -27.08 9.32 -19.17
CA GLU A 216 -28.27 8.67 -19.71
C GLU A 216 -29.03 9.58 -20.67
N LYS A 217 -29.57 8.99 -21.73
CA LYS A 217 -30.54 9.58 -22.65
C LYS A 217 -31.50 8.48 -23.09
N ASP A 218 -32.81 8.75 -23.05
CA ASP A 218 -33.86 7.79 -23.43
C ASP A 218 -33.73 6.43 -22.69
N GLY A 219 -33.37 6.47 -21.40
CA GLY A 219 -33.21 5.28 -20.55
C GLY A 219 -31.95 4.44 -20.83
N PHE A 220 -31.08 4.88 -21.74
CA PHE A 220 -29.86 4.16 -22.12
C PHE A 220 -28.60 5.03 -21.97
N PHE A 221 -27.42 4.39 -21.99
CA PHE A 221 -26.14 5.07 -21.88
C PHE A 221 -25.89 6.06 -23.03
N THR A 222 -25.38 7.25 -22.69
CA THR A 222 -24.71 8.16 -23.64
C THR A 222 -23.25 7.74 -23.86
N GLU A 223 -22.53 8.37 -24.80
CA GLU A 223 -21.06 8.16 -24.94
C GLU A 223 -20.33 8.45 -23.61
N SER A 224 -20.63 9.57 -22.96
CA SER A 224 -20.03 9.96 -21.68
C SER A 224 -20.36 8.95 -20.57
N GLY A 225 -21.60 8.46 -20.52
CA GLY A 225 -22.01 7.46 -19.55
C GLY A 225 -21.30 6.12 -19.73
N LEU A 226 -21.25 5.62 -20.97
CA LEU A 226 -20.60 4.35 -21.29
C LEU A 226 -19.09 4.41 -21.07
N LEU A 227 -18.48 5.56 -21.39
CA LEU A 227 -17.06 5.82 -21.16
C LEU A 227 -16.74 5.81 -19.66
N PHE A 228 -17.49 6.54 -18.84
CA PHE A 228 -17.31 6.53 -17.38
C PHE A 228 -17.53 5.13 -16.80
N PHE A 229 -18.57 4.41 -17.24
CA PHE A 229 -18.85 3.05 -16.80
C PHE A 229 -17.70 2.08 -17.12
N THR A 230 -17.20 2.10 -18.37
CA THR A 230 -16.11 1.22 -18.81
C THR A 230 -14.82 1.51 -18.03
N ASN A 231 -14.50 2.79 -17.83
CA ASN A 231 -13.31 3.24 -17.10
C ASN A 231 -13.25 2.78 -15.63
N LEU A 232 -14.38 2.41 -15.01
CA LEU A 232 -14.38 1.82 -13.66
C LEU A 232 -13.58 0.50 -13.61
N PHE A 233 -13.45 -0.20 -14.74
CA PHE A 233 -12.85 -1.53 -14.85
C PHE A 233 -11.54 -1.57 -15.65
N LEU A 234 -11.04 -0.42 -16.08
CA LEU A 234 -9.81 -0.32 -16.86
C LEU A 234 -8.61 0.07 -15.97
N ASP A 235 -7.41 -0.32 -16.40
CA ASP A 235 -6.21 0.37 -15.96
C ASP A 235 -6.23 1.81 -16.48
N LYS A 236 -5.55 2.72 -15.78
CA LYS A 236 -5.66 4.15 -16.12
C LYS A 236 -5.06 4.44 -17.50
N ARG A 237 -4.08 3.64 -17.96
CA ARG A 237 -3.55 3.64 -19.35
C ARG A 237 -4.65 3.47 -20.38
N ASP A 238 -5.39 2.36 -20.30
CA ASP A 238 -6.47 2.04 -21.24
C ASP A 238 -7.61 3.06 -21.15
N ALA A 239 -8.00 3.46 -19.94
CA ALA A 239 -9.04 4.47 -19.73
C ALA A 239 -8.69 5.81 -20.38
N TYR A 240 -7.43 6.25 -20.25
CA TYR A 240 -6.95 7.49 -20.85
C TYR A 240 -6.92 7.40 -22.38
N TRP A 241 -6.39 6.30 -22.92
CA TRP A 241 -6.37 6.06 -24.36
C TRP A 241 -7.79 6.11 -24.95
N MET A 242 -8.74 5.45 -24.28
CA MET A 242 -10.15 5.41 -24.68
C MET A 242 -10.78 6.81 -24.70
N LEU A 243 -10.53 7.63 -23.67
CA LEU A 243 -11.00 9.02 -23.59
C LEU A 243 -10.55 9.85 -24.80
N LYS A 244 -9.28 9.71 -25.23
CA LYS A 244 -8.74 10.46 -26.38
C LYS A 244 -9.37 10.12 -27.73
N LYS A 245 -10.18 9.05 -27.82
CA LYS A 245 -10.86 8.66 -29.06
C LYS A 245 -12.35 9.06 -29.10
N VAL A 246 -12.89 9.66 -28.03
CA VAL A 246 -14.29 10.09 -27.94
C VAL A 246 -14.41 11.62 -27.98
N SER A 247 -15.42 12.14 -28.67
CA SER A 247 -15.66 13.59 -28.77
C SER A 247 -15.87 14.22 -27.40
N GLY A 248 -15.16 15.33 -27.13
CA GLY A 248 -15.26 16.07 -25.87
C GLY A 248 -14.24 15.73 -24.80
N PHE A 249 -13.38 14.74 -25.09
CA PHE A 249 -12.30 14.30 -24.23
C PHE A 249 -10.93 14.32 -24.95
N LYS A 250 -10.92 14.64 -26.26
CA LYS A 250 -9.71 14.70 -27.10
C LYS A 250 -8.78 15.85 -26.71
N ALA A 251 -9.33 17.05 -26.60
CA ALA A 251 -8.55 18.26 -26.35
C ALA A 251 -7.99 18.25 -24.92
N SER A 252 -6.72 18.60 -24.78
CA SER A 252 -6.04 18.82 -23.49
C SER A 252 -5.45 20.23 -23.40
N HIS A 253 -5.82 21.12 -24.31
CA HIS A 253 -5.26 22.48 -24.36
C HIS A 253 -5.81 23.37 -23.25
N LYS A 254 -7.06 23.15 -22.81
CA LYS A 254 -7.65 23.90 -21.69
C LYS A 254 -7.59 23.12 -20.39
N GLN A 255 -7.35 23.82 -19.29
CA GLN A 255 -7.33 23.21 -17.96
C GLN A 255 -8.63 22.49 -17.61
N SER A 256 -9.78 23.06 -18.00
CA SER A 256 -11.09 22.45 -17.82
C SER A 256 -11.23 21.08 -18.50
N GLU A 257 -10.58 20.89 -19.65
CA GLU A 257 -10.59 19.63 -20.40
C GLU A 257 -9.69 18.60 -19.72
N LYS A 258 -8.51 19.00 -19.25
CA LYS A 258 -7.63 18.15 -18.41
C LYS A 258 -8.37 17.66 -17.16
N MET A 259 -9.09 18.55 -16.48
CA MET A 259 -9.89 18.19 -15.30
C MET A 259 -11.01 17.19 -15.63
N THR A 260 -11.64 17.30 -16.79
CA THR A 260 -12.62 16.31 -17.24
C THR A 260 -11.99 14.93 -17.32
N THR A 261 -10.86 14.81 -18.02
CA THR A 261 -10.17 13.53 -18.22
C THR A 261 -9.73 12.90 -16.89
N GLU A 262 -9.19 13.71 -15.97
CA GLU A 262 -8.82 13.23 -14.63
C GLU A 262 -10.01 12.68 -13.85
N VAL A 263 -11.15 13.39 -13.87
CA VAL A 263 -12.35 12.95 -13.14
C VAL A 263 -12.90 11.64 -13.70
N PHE A 264 -12.86 11.45 -15.03
CA PHE A 264 -13.34 10.23 -15.69
C PHE A 264 -12.43 9.01 -15.49
N CYS A 265 -11.22 9.19 -14.98
CA CYS A 265 -10.23 8.13 -14.74
C CYS A 265 -9.90 7.90 -13.25
N ARG A 266 -10.46 8.71 -12.34
CA ARG A 266 -10.00 8.76 -10.93
C ARG A 266 -10.39 7.54 -10.11
N SER A 267 -11.59 7.01 -10.33
CA SER A 267 -12.19 5.94 -9.56
C SER A 267 -12.29 4.70 -10.44
N ARG A 268 -11.42 3.72 -10.17
CA ARG A 268 -11.20 2.55 -11.03
C ARG A 268 -10.83 1.32 -10.22
N ILE A 269 -10.92 0.16 -10.84
CA ILE A 269 -10.46 -1.12 -10.30
C ILE A 269 -8.96 -1.06 -10.00
N LEU A 270 -8.56 -1.66 -8.88
CA LEU A 270 -7.15 -1.84 -8.53
C LEU A 270 -6.75 -3.29 -8.82
N LEU A 271 -6.05 -3.49 -9.93
CA LEU A 271 -5.59 -4.82 -10.35
C LEU A 271 -4.57 -5.41 -9.34
N PRO A 272 -4.58 -6.73 -9.12
CA PRO A 272 -3.53 -7.43 -8.40
C PRO A 272 -2.16 -7.16 -9.03
N LYS A 273 -1.13 -6.86 -8.22
CA LYS A 273 0.22 -6.55 -8.72
C LYS A 273 1.11 -7.78 -8.68
N LEU A 274 1.72 -8.14 -9.81
CA LEU A 274 2.80 -9.13 -9.87
C LEU A 274 4.00 -8.66 -9.02
N ARG A 275 4.60 -9.56 -8.23
CA ARG A 275 5.82 -9.26 -7.44
C ARG A 275 7.07 -9.41 -8.31
N LEU A 276 8.06 -8.53 -8.16
CA LEU A 276 9.38 -8.75 -8.80
C LEU A 276 10.20 -9.64 -7.89
N GLU A 277 10.61 -10.79 -8.40
CA GLU A 277 11.71 -11.56 -7.83
C GLU A 277 12.97 -11.24 -8.63
N SER A 278 13.51 -10.02 -8.47
CA SER A 278 14.82 -9.66 -9.03
C SER A 278 15.90 -9.87 -7.98
N ARG A 279 17.00 -10.52 -8.35
CA ARG A 279 18.23 -10.55 -7.53
C ARG A 279 18.64 -9.10 -7.26
N TYR A 280 18.67 -8.71 -5.98
CA TYR A 280 19.04 -7.35 -5.58
C TYR A 280 20.54 -7.29 -5.30
N ASP A 281 21.30 -6.75 -6.25
CA ASP A 281 22.76 -6.65 -6.24
C ASP A 281 23.27 -5.23 -5.93
N HIS A 282 24.58 -5.02 -6.04
CA HIS A 282 25.21 -3.71 -5.83
C HIS A 282 24.69 -2.64 -6.82
N ASN A 283 24.42 -3.03 -8.07
CA ASN A 283 23.89 -2.15 -9.13
C ASN A 283 22.52 -1.64 -8.74
N GLN A 284 21.64 -2.56 -8.35
CA GLN A 284 20.29 -2.21 -7.94
C GLN A 284 20.29 -1.34 -6.69
N MET A 285 21.20 -1.60 -5.74
CA MET A 285 21.36 -0.75 -4.56
C MET A 285 21.80 0.66 -4.91
N LEU A 286 22.85 0.80 -5.71
CA LEU A 286 23.39 2.10 -6.13
C LEU A 286 22.30 2.96 -6.79
N LEU A 287 21.59 2.37 -7.75
CA LEU A 287 20.49 3.03 -8.46
C LEU A 287 19.36 3.45 -7.53
N ASP A 288 18.95 2.56 -6.62
CA ASP A 288 17.90 2.87 -5.65
C ASP A 288 18.31 4.01 -4.70
N MET A 289 19.59 4.07 -4.28
CA MET A 289 20.11 5.13 -3.41
C MET A 289 20.20 6.47 -4.14
N LEU A 290 20.73 6.51 -5.37
CA LEU A 290 20.76 7.72 -6.21
C LEU A 290 19.34 8.23 -6.49
N SER A 291 18.43 7.32 -6.84
CA SER A 291 17.03 7.63 -7.06
C SER A 291 16.34 8.14 -5.79
N GLU A 292 16.74 7.67 -4.60
CA GLU A 292 16.25 8.23 -3.35
C GLU A 292 16.78 9.65 -3.17
N LEU A 293 18.10 9.88 -3.29
CA LEU A 293 18.75 11.18 -3.11
C LEU A 293 18.16 12.30 -3.97
N SER A 294 17.69 11.96 -5.17
CA SER A 294 17.06 12.90 -6.12
C SER A 294 15.67 13.39 -5.72
N ARG A 295 14.97 12.63 -4.86
CA ARG A 295 13.58 12.91 -4.49
C ARG A 295 13.49 13.83 -3.28
N CYS A 296 12.52 14.73 -3.28
CA CYS A 296 12.20 15.57 -2.14
C CYS A 296 11.51 14.77 -1.03
N PRO A 297 11.88 14.94 0.24
CA PRO A 297 11.09 14.39 1.34
C PRO A 297 9.66 14.95 1.31
N LYS A 298 8.64 14.07 1.33
CA LYS A 298 7.21 14.48 1.31
C LYS A 298 6.87 15.56 2.33
N LEU A 299 7.50 15.49 3.50
CA LEU A 299 7.29 16.45 4.59
C LEU A 299 7.68 17.90 4.21
N LEU A 300 8.73 18.06 3.38
CA LEU A 300 9.15 19.34 2.82
C LEU A 300 8.25 19.71 1.62
N TYR A 301 8.11 18.78 0.67
CA TYR A 301 7.34 18.99 -0.56
C TYR A 301 5.92 19.53 -0.30
N GLU A 302 5.18 18.94 0.67
CA GLU A 302 3.82 19.38 1.01
C GLU A 302 3.73 20.86 1.49
N LYS A 303 4.87 21.47 1.84
CA LYS A 303 5.00 22.82 2.38
C LYS A 303 5.65 23.82 1.43
N LEU A 304 6.20 23.38 0.31
CA LEU A 304 6.82 24.25 -0.69
C LEU A 304 5.78 25.14 -1.40
N SER A 305 6.27 26.21 -2.03
CA SER A 305 5.48 26.98 -3.00
C SER A 305 5.13 26.10 -4.20
N GLU A 306 4.12 26.47 -4.98
CA GLU A 306 3.74 25.65 -6.13
C GLU A 306 4.73 25.78 -7.29
N GLU A 307 5.34 26.96 -7.43
CA GLU A 307 6.45 27.21 -8.33
C GLU A 307 7.60 26.24 -8.04
N ASP A 308 7.98 26.11 -6.77
CA ASP A 308 9.01 25.17 -6.33
C ASP A 308 8.59 23.70 -6.50
N LYS A 309 7.30 23.38 -6.30
CA LYS A 309 6.79 22.01 -6.50
C LYS A 309 6.89 21.55 -7.95
N LYS A 310 6.78 22.47 -8.92
CA LYS A 310 6.94 22.14 -10.35
C LYS A 310 8.34 21.66 -10.68
N CYS A 311 9.36 22.14 -9.97
CA CYS A 311 10.74 21.68 -10.15
C CYS A 311 10.93 20.18 -9.86
N PHE A 312 9.97 19.51 -9.23
CA PHE A 312 10.03 18.07 -8.97
C PHE A 312 9.23 17.23 -9.97
N GLN A 313 8.58 17.85 -10.96
CA GLN A 313 7.84 17.16 -12.00
C GLN A 313 8.80 16.75 -13.14
N VAL A 314 8.73 15.50 -13.58
CA VAL A 314 9.46 14.98 -14.73
C VAL A 314 8.61 15.20 -16.00
N GLU A 315 9.26 15.43 -17.14
CA GLU A 315 8.63 15.57 -18.47
C GLU A 315 8.55 14.23 -19.23
N ALA A 316 7.45 14.06 -19.98
CA ALA A 316 7.15 12.83 -20.69
C ALA A 316 7.97 12.75 -21.97
N ASP A 317 8.60 11.59 -22.20
CA ASP A 317 9.25 11.30 -23.48
C ASP A 317 8.39 10.29 -24.26
N GLY A 318 7.36 10.79 -24.95
CA GLY A 318 6.51 9.99 -25.86
C GLY A 318 5.13 9.61 -25.34
N PHE A 319 4.29 9.04 -26.20
CA PHE A 319 2.85 8.86 -25.95
C PHE A 319 2.52 7.99 -24.72
N LEU A 320 3.24 6.88 -24.51
CA LEU A 320 3.07 6.06 -23.28
C LEU A 320 3.47 6.82 -22.02
N ASP A 321 4.52 7.65 -22.09
CA ASP A 321 5.00 8.45 -20.96
C ASP A 321 4.07 9.65 -20.71
N GLU A 322 3.51 10.27 -21.75
CA GLU A 322 2.46 11.31 -21.65
C GLU A 322 1.20 10.77 -20.98
N ILE A 323 0.78 9.56 -21.39
CA ILE A 323 -0.34 8.87 -20.73
C ILE A 323 0.05 8.53 -19.29
N GLU A 324 1.29 8.12 -18.98
CA GLU A 324 1.71 7.84 -17.59
C GLU A 324 1.77 9.10 -16.69
N GLU A 325 2.18 10.24 -17.24
CA GLU A 325 2.17 11.55 -16.56
C GLU A 325 0.76 12.07 -16.29
N GLU A 326 -0.12 11.96 -17.27
CA GLU A 326 -1.54 12.27 -17.13
C GLU A 326 -2.29 11.20 -16.31
N GLN A 327 -1.67 10.05 -16.04
CA GLN A 327 -2.25 9.01 -15.18
C GLN A 327 -2.01 9.23 -13.69
N ASN A 328 -0.97 9.93 -13.32
CA ASN A 328 -0.80 10.31 -11.94
C ASN A 328 0.06 11.56 -11.93
N PRO A 329 -0.55 12.76 -11.79
CA PRO A 329 0.21 14.00 -11.73
C PRO A 329 1.25 14.02 -10.59
N PHE A 330 1.20 13.03 -9.68
CA PHE A 330 2.16 12.81 -8.61
C PHE A 330 3.13 11.63 -8.81
N LYS A 331 2.96 10.75 -9.82
CA LYS A 331 3.87 9.59 -10.05
C LYS A 331 5.21 10.07 -10.62
N ASP A 332 5.15 11.08 -11.48
CA ASP A 332 6.32 11.73 -12.07
C ASP A 332 6.78 12.90 -11.22
N THR A 333 6.26 13.03 -9.99
CA THR A 333 6.85 13.92 -9.00
C THR A 333 7.88 13.17 -8.17
N LEU A 334 9.12 13.67 -8.18
CA LEU A 334 10.25 13.13 -7.45
C LEU A 334 10.09 13.37 -5.93
N ILE A 335 9.24 12.57 -5.27
CA ILE A 335 8.91 12.67 -3.83
C ILE A 335 9.16 11.33 -3.13
N ARG A 336 9.74 11.37 -1.92
CA ARG A 336 9.90 10.21 -1.04
C ARG A 336 8.70 10.04 -0.12
N HIS A 337 8.10 8.85 -0.08
CA HIS A 337 6.93 8.57 0.76
C HIS A 337 7.25 8.05 2.16
N GLN A 338 8.36 7.35 2.33
CA GLN A 338 8.82 6.78 3.59
C GLN A 338 10.33 6.94 3.73
N ASP A 339 10.84 6.91 4.96
CA ASP A 339 12.29 6.92 5.20
C ASP A 339 12.87 5.54 4.90
N ARG A 340 13.59 5.43 3.78
CA ARG A 340 14.27 4.19 3.35
C ARG A 340 15.72 4.10 3.84
N PHE A 341 16.24 5.11 4.52
CA PHE A 341 17.62 5.08 5.01
C PHE A 341 17.93 3.87 5.91
N PRO A 342 17.07 3.46 6.88
CA PRO A 342 17.33 2.27 7.68
C PRO A 342 17.51 1.01 6.83
N TYR A 343 16.68 0.83 5.80
CA TYR A 343 16.82 -0.27 4.86
C TYR A 343 18.16 -0.21 4.11
N PHE A 344 18.53 0.96 3.56
CA PHE A 344 19.79 1.10 2.83
C PHE A 344 21.01 0.87 3.72
N ALA A 345 21.02 1.38 4.95
CA ALA A 345 22.12 1.16 5.89
C ALA A 345 22.33 -0.33 6.18
N LEU A 346 21.25 -1.05 6.51
CA LEU A 346 21.32 -2.50 6.78
C LEU A 346 21.71 -3.29 5.54
N ARG A 347 21.07 -2.98 4.39
CA ARG A 347 21.34 -3.66 3.12
C ARG A 347 22.78 -3.46 2.66
N TYR A 348 23.34 -2.27 2.87
CA TYR A 348 24.72 -1.95 2.53
C TYR A 348 25.72 -2.73 3.40
N LEU A 349 25.48 -2.81 4.72
CA LEU A 349 26.31 -3.60 5.63
C LEU A 349 26.32 -5.09 5.24
N ASP A 350 25.13 -5.64 4.93
CA ASP A 350 24.98 -7.03 4.53
C ASP A 350 25.60 -7.33 3.15
N LEU A 351 25.32 -6.51 2.13
CA LEU A 351 25.78 -6.75 0.75
C LEU A 351 27.30 -6.63 0.60
N ASN A 352 27.90 -5.63 1.27
CA ASN A 352 29.35 -5.45 1.27
C ASN A 352 30.06 -6.31 2.33
N GLU A 353 29.32 -7.17 3.04
CA GLU A 353 29.85 -8.09 4.05
C GLU A 353 30.68 -7.42 5.18
N LEU A 354 30.37 -6.16 5.50
CA LEU A 354 31.18 -5.35 6.41
C LEU A 354 31.21 -5.87 7.85
N PHE A 355 30.17 -6.57 8.27
CA PHE A 355 30.11 -7.21 9.57
C PHE A 355 30.43 -8.70 9.46
N THR A 356 31.42 -9.11 10.25
CA THR A 356 31.91 -10.49 10.29
C THR A 356 30.97 -11.37 11.12
N SER A 357 30.58 -10.89 12.31
CA SER A 357 29.88 -11.70 13.31
C SER A 357 28.52 -11.16 13.73
N ILE A 358 28.20 -9.89 13.46
CA ILE A 358 26.86 -9.33 13.70
C ILE A 358 25.94 -9.63 12.51
N ARG A 359 24.73 -10.13 12.80
CA ARG A 359 23.65 -10.26 11.81
C ARG A 359 22.38 -9.59 12.32
N PHE A 360 21.64 -8.99 11.40
CA PHE A 360 20.37 -8.33 11.69
C PHE A 360 19.21 -9.31 11.58
N GLN A 361 18.13 -9.02 12.30
CA GLN A 361 16.94 -9.85 12.31
C GLN A 361 16.19 -9.76 10.98
N VAL A 362 15.94 -10.91 10.36
CA VAL A 362 15.21 -11.05 9.09
C VAL A 362 13.92 -11.82 9.34
N ASP A 363 12.82 -11.32 8.79
CA ASP A 363 11.51 -11.95 8.80
C ASP A 363 11.37 -12.86 7.57
N LEU A 364 11.06 -14.14 7.82
CA LEU A 364 10.95 -15.19 6.80
C LEU A 364 9.51 -15.64 6.56
N GLY A 365 8.53 -15.09 7.29
CA GLY A 365 7.12 -15.41 7.15
C GLY A 365 6.49 -15.90 8.45
N THR A 366 5.24 -16.38 8.36
CA THR A 366 4.50 -16.88 9.52
C THR A 366 4.26 -18.38 9.39
N TYR A 367 4.70 -19.14 10.39
CA TYR A 367 4.41 -20.56 10.54
C TYR A 367 3.07 -20.76 11.22
N HIS A 368 2.13 -21.38 10.51
CA HIS A 368 0.89 -21.92 11.06
C HIS A 368 1.17 -23.36 11.48
N TYR A 369 1.70 -23.55 12.70
CA TYR A 369 2.28 -24.83 13.12
C TYR A 369 1.26 -25.83 13.67
N CYS A 370 0.04 -25.38 14.00
CA CYS A 370 -1.04 -26.25 14.44
C CYS A 370 -2.39 -25.62 14.09
N ILE A 371 -3.24 -26.40 13.43
CA ILE A 371 -4.58 -25.99 12.99
C ILE A 371 -5.57 -27.04 13.46
N TYR A 372 -6.57 -26.64 14.23
CA TYR A 372 -7.62 -27.52 14.73
C TYR A 372 -8.95 -26.80 14.89
N ASP A 373 -10.03 -27.57 14.95
CA ASP A 373 -11.36 -27.02 15.16
C ASP A 373 -11.55 -26.70 16.65
N LYS A 374 -12.01 -25.50 16.95
CA LYS A 374 -12.33 -25.05 18.30
C LYS A 374 -13.74 -24.46 18.30
N LYS A 375 -14.57 -24.91 19.25
CA LYS A 375 -15.87 -24.30 19.47
C LYS A 375 -15.71 -22.87 20.02
N ILE A 376 -16.25 -21.89 19.31
CA ILE A 376 -16.28 -20.48 19.72
C ILE A 376 -17.70 -19.95 19.57
N GLY A 377 -18.32 -19.56 20.69
CA GLY A 377 -19.75 -19.33 20.78
C GLY A 377 -20.51 -20.62 20.46
N ASP A 378 -21.42 -20.52 19.50
CA ASP A 378 -22.26 -21.63 19.07
C ASP A 378 -21.66 -22.41 17.89
N GLU A 379 -20.50 -22.01 17.36
CA GLU A 379 -19.95 -22.54 16.11
C GLU A 379 -18.56 -23.18 16.25
N GLN A 380 -18.20 -24.02 15.28
CA GLN A 380 -16.87 -24.61 15.15
C GLN A 380 -16.01 -23.74 14.25
N GLU A 381 -14.93 -23.22 14.81
CA GLU A 381 -14.02 -22.28 14.12
C GLU A 381 -12.62 -22.89 14.02
N LYS A 382 -11.91 -22.58 12.93
CA LYS A 382 -10.52 -23.03 12.78
C LYS A 382 -9.58 -22.16 13.59
N ARG A 383 -8.95 -22.77 14.59
CA ARG A 383 -7.92 -22.15 15.38
C ARG A 383 -6.56 -22.41 14.78
N HIS A 384 -5.90 -21.34 14.35
CA HIS A 384 -4.51 -21.37 13.92
C HIS A 384 -3.61 -20.92 15.08
N LEU A 385 -2.70 -21.79 15.49
CA LEU A 385 -1.57 -21.40 16.32
C LEU A 385 -0.43 -20.98 15.40
N THR A 386 -0.01 -19.72 15.52
CA THR A 386 0.93 -19.10 14.59
C THR A 386 2.16 -18.55 15.27
N ARG A 387 3.25 -18.46 14.52
CA ARG A 387 4.49 -17.82 14.95
C ARG A 387 5.20 -17.17 13.77
N THR A 388 5.67 -15.94 13.95
CA THR A 388 6.59 -15.31 12.99
C THR A 388 7.95 -16.01 13.06
N LEU A 389 8.45 -16.44 11.91
CA LEU A 389 9.75 -17.08 11.76
C LEU A 389 10.80 -16.00 11.50
N LEU A 390 11.69 -15.81 12.48
CA LEU A 390 12.75 -14.82 12.42
C LEU A 390 14.10 -15.52 12.34
N SER A 391 15.04 -14.94 11.60
CA SER A 391 16.40 -15.44 11.48
C SER A 391 17.46 -14.34 11.51
N PHE A 392 18.72 -14.75 11.65
CA PHE A 392 19.90 -13.90 11.67
C PHE A 392 20.89 -14.39 10.60
N GLY A 393 20.82 -13.77 9.43
CA GLY A 393 21.70 -14.02 8.29
C GLY A 393 21.77 -12.77 7.43
N ARG A 394 22.62 -12.76 6.40
CA ARG A 394 22.59 -11.64 5.45
C ARG A 394 21.36 -11.79 4.58
N LEU A 395 20.72 -10.68 4.24
CA LEU A 395 19.46 -10.75 3.52
C LEU A 395 19.58 -11.48 2.16
N GLN A 396 20.75 -11.41 1.50
CA GLN A 396 21.02 -12.16 0.26
C GLN A 396 21.21 -13.67 0.42
N ASP A 397 21.39 -14.17 1.65
CA ASP A 397 21.58 -15.61 1.91
C ASP A 397 20.24 -16.35 1.90
N PHE A 398 19.12 -15.65 2.09
CA PHE A 398 17.77 -16.21 2.10
C PHE A 398 17.18 -16.40 0.69
N THR A 399 17.89 -17.16 -0.14
CA THR A 399 17.44 -17.55 -1.48
C THR A 399 16.55 -18.80 -1.42
N GLU A 400 15.76 -19.04 -2.46
CA GLU A 400 14.99 -20.29 -2.60
C GLU A 400 15.90 -21.52 -2.70
N ILE A 401 17.11 -21.36 -3.23
CA ILE A 401 18.11 -22.44 -3.32
C ILE A 401 18.52 -22.89 -1.91
N ASN A 402 18.85 -21.93 -1.05
CA ASN A 402 19.31 -22.17 0.32
C ASN A 402 18.18 -22.59 1.28
N ARG A 403 16.92 -22.58 0.84
CA ARG A 403 15.77 -22.99 1.66
C ARG A 403 15.75 -24.53 1.81
N PRO A 404 15.70 -25.06 3.06
CA PRO A 404 15.61 -26.50 3.31
C PRO A 404 14.40 -27.15 2.65
N GLN A 405 14.47 -28.45 2.37
CA GLN A 405 13.39 -29.18 1.68
C GLN A 405 12.09 -29.22 2.51
N GLU A 406 12.19 -29.38 3.83
CA GLU A 406 11.03 -29.32 4.75
C GLU A 406 10.31 -27.97 4.68
N TRP A 407 11.09 -26.88 4.65
CA TRP A 407 10.57 -25.53 4.46
C TRP A 407 9.90 -25.37 3.10
N LYS A 408 10.52 -25.87 2.02
CA LYS A 408 9.95 -25.82 0.66
C LYS A 408 8.60 -26.53 0.59
N ALA A 409 8.49 -27.70 1.21
CA ALA A 409 7.25 -28.50 1.24
C ALA A 409 6.09 -27.78 1.96
N LEU A 410 6.39 -27.03 3.02
CA LEU A 410 5.39 -26.33 3.83
C LEU A 410 5.13 -24.88 3.40
N THR A 411 5.98 -24.29 2.56
CA THR A 411 5.81 -22.91 2.09
C THR A 411 4.64 -22.84 1.10
N LYS A 412 3.64 -22.04 1.43
CA LYS A 412 2.47 -21.75 0.59
C LYS A 412 2.41 -20.27 0.31
N ASP A 413 1.91 -19.86 -0.86
CA ASP A 413 1.79 -18.44 -1.20
C ASP A 413 1.00 -17.67 -0.12
N LEU A 414 1.30 -16.38 0.07
CA LEU A 414 0.59 -15.55 1.07
C LEU A 414 -0.93 -15.54 0.91
N ASP A 415 -1.36 -15.87 -0.29
CA ASP A 415 -2.72 -15.84 -0.77
C ASP A 415 -3.39 -17.23 -0.61
N TYR A 416 -2.67 -18.20 -0.04
CA TYR A 416 -3.17 -19.55 0.22
C TYR A 416 -4.02 -19.60 1.49
N ASN A 417 -5.28 -20.00 1.35
CA ASN A 417 -6.15 -20.27 2.48
C ASN A 417 -6.19 -21.78 2.77
N GLU A 418 -5.48 -22.20 3.82
CA GLU A 418 -5.42 -23.62 4.22
C GLU A 418 -6.77 -24.09 4.76
N THR A 419 -7.38 -25.03 4.04
CA THR A 419 -8.66 -25.65 4.44
C THR A 419 -8.47 -26.99 5.15
N SER A 420 -7.26 -27.52 5.22
CA SER A 420 -6.93 -28.69 6.01
C SER A 420 -6.51 -28.32 7.44
N LYS A 421 -6.11 -29.34 8.21
CA LYS A 421 -5.50 -29.21 9.53
C LYS A 421 -3.97 -29.24 9.47
N GLN A 422 -3.39 -29.23 8.27
CA GLN A 422 -1.96 -29.38 8.06
C GLN A 422 -1.20 -28.08 8.34
N PRO A 423 0.00 -28.14 8.95
CA PRO A 423 0.85 -26.98 9.10
C PRO A 423 1.28 -26.38 7.75
N PHE A 424 1.53 -25.07 7.73
CA PHE A 424 2.10 -24.39 6.55
C PHE A 424 2.81 -23.09 6.93
N ILE A 425 3.68 -22.59 6.03
CA ILE A 425 4.40 -21.33 6.17
C ILE A 425 3.91 -20.36 5.10
N SER A 426 3.54 -19.15 5.49
CA SER A 426 3.16 -18.11 4.52
C SER A 426 4.39 -17.56 3.77
N LYS A 427 4.36 -17.60 2.43
CA LYS A 427 5.47 -17.18 1.56
C LYS A 427 5.64 -15.67 1.60
N THR A 428 6.55 -15.19 2.43
CA THR A 428 6.98 -13.78 2.41
C THR A 428 8.33 -13.64 1.72
N THR A 429 8.53 -12.54 1.00
CA THR A 429 9.90 -12.15 0.60
C THR A 429 10.68 -11.81 1.87
N PRO A 430 11.86 -12.41 2.10
CA PRO A 430 12.69 -12.09 3.24
C PRO A 430 12.92 -10.58 3.33
N HIS A 431 12.80 -10.01 4.52
CA HIS A 431 13.02 -8.59 4.76
C HIS A 431 13.46 -8.32 6.20
N TYR A 432 14.18 -7.22 6.43
CA TYR A 432 14.59 -6.85 7.79
C TYR A 432 13.37 -6.63 8.69
N HIS A 433 13.39 -7.23 9.88
CA HIS A 433 12.32 -7.14 10.85
C HIS A 433 12.43 -5.83 11.66
N ILE A 434 12.09 -4.70 11.02
CA ILE A 434 12.11 -3.38 11.64
C ILE A 434 10.74 -3.10 12.26
N THR A 435 10.65 -3.16 13.59
CA THR A 435 9.43 -2.88 14.36
C THR A 435 9.66 -1.75 15.35
N ASP A 436 8.72 -0.80 15.43
CA ASP A 436 8.77 0.35 16.35
C ASP A 436 10.07 1.18 16.28
N ASN A 437 10.60 1.37 15.06
CA ASN A 437 11.87 2.08 14.82
C ASN A 437 13.07 1.40 15.51
N LYS A 438 13.04 0.08 15.67
CA LYS A 438 14.16 -0.73 16.17
C LYS A 438 14.44 -1.90 15.22
N ILE A 439 15.67 -2.38 15.26
CA ILE A 439 16.10 -3.60 14.58
C ILE A 439 16.85 -4.47 15.59
N GLY A 440 16.48 -5.75 15.66
CA GLY A 440 17.18 -6.75 16.46
C GLY A 440 18.46 -7.20 15.75
N PHE A 441 19.50 -7.49 16.53
CA PHE A 441 20.71 -8.10 16.01
C PHE A 441 21.25 -9.17 16.96
N ARG A 442 22.05 -10.07 16.41
CA ARG A 442 22.71 -11.15 17.13
C ARG A 442 24.22 -11.02 16.99
N LEU A 443 24.93 -11.17 18.12
CA LEU A 443 26.37 -11.40 18.16
C LEU A 443 26.68 -12.87 17.83
N GLY A 444 27.56 -13.11 16.86
CA GLY A 444 27.90 -14.45 16.36
C GLY A 444 26.97 -14.92 15.24
N THR A 445 27.44 -15.84 14.40
CA THR A 445 26.63 -16.49 13.38
C THR A 445 25.82 -17.63 13.99
N SER A 446 24.53 -17.71 13.65
CA SER A 446 23.74 -18.91 13.91
C SER A 446 24.38 -20.11 13.21
N LYS A 447 24.34 -21.29 13.82
CA LYS A 447 24.77 -22.53 13.14
C LYS A 447 23.88 -22.84 11.94
N GLU A 448 22.60 -22.50 12.03
CA GLU A 448 21.59 -22.75 10.99
C GLU A 448 20.98 -21.44 10.50
N LEU A 449 20.77 -21.34 9.18
CA LEU A 449 20.18 -20.15 8.55
C LEU A 449 18.65 -20.11 8.70
N TYR A 450 17.99 -21.27 8.72
CA TYR A 450 16.53 -21.37 8.86
C TYR A 450 16.18 -22.04 10.19
N PRO A 451 15.19 -21.54 10.94
CA PRO A 451 14.79 -22.20 12.17
C PRO A 451 14.10 -23.54 11.91
N SER A 452 14.37 -24.51 12.79
CA SER A 452 13.71 -25.82 12.81
C SER A 452 12.19 -25.67 12.94
N LEU A 453 11.45 -26.53 12.23
CA LEU A 453 9.98 -26.52 12.22
C LEU A 453 9.35 -27.49 13.23
N GLU A 454 10.16 -28.06 14.12
CA GLU A 454 9.73 -28.99 15.16
C GLU A 454 8.75 -28.35 16.16
N VAL A 455 7.71 -29.10 16.50
CA VAL A 455 6.66 -28.71 17.45
C VAL A 455 6.68 -29.67 18.63
N LYS A 456 6.55 -29.14 19.85
CA LYS A 456 6.49 -29.95 21.08
C LYS A 456 5.09 -29.90 21.68
N ASP A 457 4.71 -30.94 22.42
CA ASP A 457 3.49 -30.92 23.21
C ASP A 457 3.65 -30.02 24.44
N GLY A 458 2.72 -29.08 24.63
CA GLY A 458 2.64 -28.24 25.83
C GLY A 458 1.95 -28.95 27.00
N ALA A 459 1.87 -28.26 28.15
CA ALA A 459 1.33 -28.79 29.43
C ALA A 459 -0.11 -29.35 29.35
N ASN A 460 -0.87 -29.05 28.29
CA ASN A 460 -2.23 -29.53 28.04
C ASN A 460 -2.36 -30.36 26.74
N ARG A 461 -1.28 -30.96 26.22
CA ARG A 461 -1.22 -31.62 24.88
C ARG A 461 -1.55 -30.69 23.70
N ILE A 462 -1.46 -29.38 23.93
CA ILE A 462 -1.58 -28.37 22.86
C ILE A 462 -0.18 -28.15 22.31
N ALA A 463 -0.02 -28.32 21.01
CA ALA A 463 1.19 -27.99 20.26
C ALA A 463 1.73 -26.62 20.64
N LYS A 464 3.03 -26.56 20.94
CA LYS A 464 3.79 -25.34 21.20
C LYS A 464 5.05 -25.38 20.35
N TYR A 465 5.30 -24.29 19.64
CA TYR A 465 6.56 -24.10 18.93
C TYR A 465 7.62 -23.52 19.90
N PRO A 466 8.61 -24.32 20.35
CA PRO A 466 9.66 -23.85 21.24
C PRO A 466 10.60 -22.94 20.46
N TYR A 467 10.80 -21.73 20.97
CA TYR A 467 11.68 -20.79 20.29
C TYR A 467 13.14 -21.12 20.62
N ASN A 468 13.92 -21.53 19.62
CA ASN A 468 15.35 -21.80 19.79
C ASN A 468 16.08 -20.47 20.13
N SER A 469 16.92 -20.50 21.17
CA SER A 469 17.76 -19.38 21.60
C SER A 469 18.65 -18.81 20.50
N ASP A 470 18.98 -19.61 19.48
CA ASP A 470 19.78 -19.19 18.34
C ASP A 470 19.08 -18.15 17.45
N PHE A 471 17.75 -18.09 17.51
CA PHE A 471 16.93 -17.16 16.72
C PHE A 471 16.35 -16.01 17.56
N VAL A 472 16.86 -15.79 18.78
CA VAL A 472 16.54 -14.63 19.62
C VAL A 472 17.59 -13.54 19.42
N ALA A 473 17.16 -12.28 19.36
CA ALA A 473 18.07 -11.13 19.31
C ALA A 473 18.86 -11.02 20.63
N HIS A 474 20.16 -10.76 20.55
CA HIS A 474 20.95 -10.42 21.72
C HIS A 474 20.68 -8.98 22.17
N ALA A 475 20.45 -8.09 21.21
CA ALA A 475 20.14 -6.70 21.47
C ALA A 475 19.28 -6.08 20.37
N PHE A 476 18.61 -4.98 20.71
CA PHE A 476 17.88 -4.13 19.78
C PHE A 476 18.53 -2.75 19.72
N ILE A 477 18.76 -2.27 18.51
CA ILE A 477 19.23 -0.92 18.26
C ILE A 477 18.12 -0.08 17.64
N SER A 478 18.00 1.18 18.05
CA SER A 478 17.11 2.15 17.42
C SER A 478 17.59 2.44 15.99
N VAL A 479 16.69 2.47 15.00
CA VAL A 479 17.05 2.81 13.61
C VAL A 479 17.70 4.19 13.47
N HIS A 480 17.43 5.11 14.41
CA HIS A 480 18.09 6.42 14.46
C HIS A 480 19.57 6.37 14.87
N GLU A 481 20.05 5.24 15.43
CA GLU A 481 21.49 5.02 15.67
C GLU A 481 22.19 4.43 14.44
N LEU A 482 21.46 3.98 13.41
CA LEU A 482 22.07 3.53 12.16
C LEU A 482 22.81 4.68 11.46
N LEU A 483 22.32 5.91 11.56
CA LEU A 483 23.00 7.08 11.01
C LEU A 483 24.40 7.29 11.61
N PRO A 484 24.56 7.46 12.94
CA PRO A 484 25.88 7.58 13.54
C PRO A 484 26.70 6.29 13.44
N LEU A 485 26.08 5.10 13.45
CA LEU A 485 26.77 3.83 13.20
C LEU A 485 27.46 3.83 11.84
N MET A 486 26.71 4.13 10.77
CA MET A 486 27.25 4.17 9.41
C MET A 486 28.32 5.25 9.27
N PHE A 487 28.14 6.39 9.93
CA PHE A 487 29.16 7.45 9.92
C PHE A 487 30.44 7.01 10.62
N TYR A 488 30.34 6.36 11.78
CA TYR A 488 31.51 5.82 12.47
C TYR A 488 32.17 4.68 11.69
N GLN A 489 31.38 3.84 11.02
CA GLN A 489 31.87 2.81 10.10
C GLN A 489 32.67 3.43 8.95
N HIS A 490 32.15 4.49 8.33
CA HIS A 490 32.84 5.24 7.29
C HIS A 490 34.16 5.86 7.76
N LEU A 491 34.20 6.33 9.01
CA LEU A 491 35.41 6.96 9.57
C LEU A 491 36.49 5.95 9.97
N THR A 492 36.11 4.78 10.49
CA THR A 492 37.06 3.90 11.21
C THR A 492 37.02 2.44 10.81
N GLY A 493 35.92 1.96 10.20
CA GLY A 493 35.67 0.54 9.97
C GLY A 493 35.32 -0.29 11.21
N LYS A 494 35.28 0.32 12.41
CA LYS A 494 35.22 -0.40 13.71
C LYS A 494 33.85 -0.35 14.39
N SER A 495 32.76 -0.11 13.65
CA SER A 495 31.43 0.03 14.27
C SER A 495 30.91 -1.27 14.88
N GLU A 496 31.30 -2.43 14.33
CA GLU A 496 30.93 -3.75 14.86
C GLU A 496 31.49 -3.98 16.27
N ASP A 497 32.73 -3.58 16.51
CA ASP A 497 33.44 -3.80 17.77
C ASP A 497 32.85 -2.94 18.89
N LEU A 498 32.58 -1.66 18.60
CA LEU A 498 31.94 -0.77 19.58
C LEU A 498 30.55 -1.27 20.01
N LEU A 499 29.78 -1.87 19.09
CA LEU A 499 28.50 -2.50 19.43
C LEU A 499 28.69 -3.71 20.35
N LYS A 500 29.63 -4.60 20.04
CA LYS A 500 29.95 -5.77 20.90
C LYS A 500 30.36 -5.33 22.30
N GLU A 501 31.26 -4.35 22.39
CA GLU A 501 31.74 -3.81 23.66
C GLU A 501 30.61 -3.17 24.47
N THR A 502 29.74 -2.40 23.82
CA THR A 502 28.57 -1.77 24.48
C THR A 502 27.63 -2.81 25.06
N VAL A 503 27.30 -3.87 24.31
CA VAL A 503 26.43 -4.96 24.78
C VAL A 503 27.04 -5.64 26.01
N ARG A 504 28.32 -6.02 25.92
CA ARG A 504 29.05 -6.66 27.03
C ARG A 504 29.12 -5.77 28.27
N HIS A 505 29.33 -4.46 28.08
CA HIS A 505 29.39 -3.48 29.16
C HIS A 505 28.05 -3.36 29.90
N ILE A 506 26.93 -3.28 29.17
CA ILE A 506 25.59 -3.20 29.77
C ILE A 506 25.26 -4.50 30.53
N GLN A 507 25.58 -5.66 29.95
CA GLN A 507 25.39 -6.96 30.62
C GLN A 507 26.17 -7.05 31.93
N ARG A 508 27.42 -6.58 31.94
CA ARG A 508 28.23 -6.52 33.16
C ARG A 508 27.57 -5.63 34.22
N ILE A 509 27.10 -4.44 33.86
CA ILE A 509 26.42 -3.53 34.80
C ILE A 509 25.14 -4.16 35.35
N TYR A 510 24.36 -4.86 34.52
CA TYR A 510 23.15 -5.54 34.97
C TYR A 510 23.47 -6.67 35.94
N LYS A 511 24.52 -7.46 35.67
CA LYS A 511 25.01 -8.47 36.60
C LYS A 511 25.49 -7.86 37.92
N ASP A 512 26.26 -6.78 37.88
CA ASP A 512 26.73 -6.06 39.07
C ASP A 512 25.56 -5.48 39.89
N PHE A 513 24.49 -5.05 39.22
CA PHE A 513 23.26 -4.58 39.88
C PHE A 513 22.46 -5.72 40.50
N GLU A 514 22.35 -6.87 39.83
CA GLU A 514 21.70 -8.08 40.34
C GLU A 514 22.41 -8.63 41.57
N GLU A 515 23.74 -8.68 41.54
CA GLU A 515 24.59 -9.18 42.62
C GLU A 515 24.82 -8.14 43.74
N GLU A 516 24.06 -7.04 43.73
CA GLU A 516 24.11 -5.97 44.73
C GLU A 516 25.50 -5.34 44.91
N ARG A 517 26.36 -5.38 43.88
CA ARG A 517 27.61 -4.61 43.83
C ARG A 517 27.39 -3.14 43.52
N ILE A 518 26.24 -2.79 42.95
CA ILE A 518 25.80 -1.42 42.67
C ILE A 518 24.56 -1.12 43.51
N ASN A 519 24.68 -0.27 44.53
CA ASN A 519 23.58 0.07 45.45
C ASN A 519 23.23 1.57 45.45
N THR A 520 24.15 2.41 45.01
CA THR A 520 23.97 3.86 44.89
C THR A 520 24.21 4.34 43.46
N ILE A 521 23.84 5.60 43.18
CA ILE A 521 24.19 6.24 41.91
C ILE A 521 25.72 6.38 41.76
N GLU A 522 26.44 6.61 42.85
CA GLU A 522 27.91 6.72 42.86
C GLU A 522 28.57 5.39 42.45
N ASP A 523 28.07 4.26 42.96
CA ASP A 523 28.56 2.93 42.56
C ASP A 523 28.35 2.70 41.05
N LEU A 524 27.19 3.12 40.53
CA LEU A 524 26.88 3.00 39.10
C LEU A 524 27.81 3.88 38.27
N GLU A 525 28.08 5.11 38.69
CA GLU A 525 29.00 6.01 38.00
C GLU A 525 30.42 5.45 37.96
N LYS A 526 30.89 4.90 39.10
CA LYS A 526 32.20 4.25 39.22
C LYS A 526 32.31 3.01 38.32
N ALA A 527 31.30 2.15 38.32
CA ALA A 527 31.26 0.94 37.48
C ALA A 527 31.15 1.27 35.98
N ASN A 528 30.40 2.31 35.64
CA ASN A 528 30.17 2.75 34.27
C ASN A 528 31.37 3.53 33.67
N GLN A 529 32.25 4.11 34.51
CA GLN A 529 33.46 4.83 34.11
C GLN A 529 33.18 5.93 33.05
N GLY A 530 32.02 6.58 33.14
CA GLY A 530 31.61 7.62 32.18
C GLY A 530 31.27 7.14 30.76
N ARG A 531 31.27 5.83 30.46
CA ARG A 531 31.03 5.30 29.10
C ARG A 531 29.63 5.63 28.57
N LEU A 532 28.60 5.45 29.41
CA LEU A 532 27.21 5.73 29.05
C LEU A 532 26.61 6.83 29.95
N PRO A 533 25.73 7.70 29.46
CA PRO A 533 25.03 8.65 30.33
C PRO A 533 24.07 7.91 31.27
N LEU A 534 23.86 8.39 32.50
CA LEU A 534 22.96 7.73 33.47
C LEU A 534 21.56 7.46 32.93
N GLY A 535 21.01 8.37 32.12
CA GLY A 535 19.71 8.21 31.47
C GLY A 535 19.62 7.06 30.45
N ALA A 536 20.74 6.40 30.12
CA ALA A 536 20.79 5.19 29.30
C ALA A 536 20.27 3.95 30.04
N PHE A 537 20.34 3.94 31.37
CA PHE A 537 19.95 2.79 32.18
C PHE A 537 18.44 2.78 32.46
N PRO A 538 17.85 1.60 32.78
CA PRO A 538 16.43 1.48 33.07
C PRO A 538 15.98 2.42 34.19
N LYS A 539 14.85 3.10 33.99
CA LYS A 539 14.31 4.05 35.00
C LYS A 539 14.02 3.40 36.35
N GLN A 540 13.70 2.11 36.38
CA GLN A 540 13.49 1.36 37.62
C GLN A 540 14.81 1.14 38.37
N MET A 541 15.91 0.85 37.69
CA MET A 541 17.25 0.81 38.28
C MET A 541 17.58 2.15 38.94
N LEU A 542 17.47 3.26 38.19
CA LEU A 542 17.74 4.60 38.71
C LEU A 542 16.80 4.98 39.88
N GLY A 543 15.54 4.58 39.83
CA GLY A 543 14.57 4.83 40.89
C GLY A 543 14.93 4.13 42.20
N LEU A 544 15.39 2.87 42.12
CA LEU A 544 15.87 2.10 43.27
C LEU A 544 17.14 2.71 43.87
N LEU A 545 18.13 3.03 43.02
CA LEU A 545 19.40 3.63 43.45
C LEU A 545 19.23 5.05 44.05
N GLN A 546 18.15 5.76 43.69
CA GLN A 546 17.83 7.10 44.21
C GLN A 546 16.86 7.06 45.42
N ASN A 547 16.40 5.88 45.83
CA ASN A 547 15.38 5.68 46.86
C ASN A 547 14.13 6.59 46.66
N LYS A 548 13.70 6.79 45.41
CA LYS A 548 12.56 7.67 45.09
C LYS A 548 11.24 6.95 45.35
N GLN A 549 10.58 7.26 46.46
CA GLN A 549 9.17 6.91 46.65
C GLN A 549 8.30 7.84 45.79
N SER A 550 7.44 7.23 44.97
CA SER A 550 6.52 8.00 44.13
C SER A 550 5.10 7.84 44.62
N ASP A 551 4.39 8.95 44.84
CA ASP A 551 2.97 8.92 45.16
C ASP A 551 2.18 8.28 43.99
N LEU A 552 1.73 7.04 44.21
CA LEU A 552 0.98 6.27 43.22
C LEU A 552 -0.48 6.72 43.16
N SER A 553 -1.04 7.20 44.27
CA SER A 553 -2.42 7.69 44.37
C SER A 553 -2.62 8.94 43.52
N GLU A 554 -1.68 9.89 43.59
CA GLU A 554 -1.74 11.10 42.76
C GLU A 554 -1.53 10.76 41.26
N LYS A 555 -0.61 9.84 40.95
CA LYS A 555 -0.44 9.34 39.58
C LYS A 555 -1.69 8.65 39.04
N ALA A 556 -2.42 7.93 39.90
CA ALA A 556 -3.68 7.29 39.55
C ALA A 556 -4.75 8.32 39.19
N LYS A 557 -4.95 9.35 40.02
CA LYS A 557 -5.87 10.46 39.76
C LYS A 557 -5.58 11.13 38.42
N ILE A 558 -4.31 11.50 38.18
CA ILE A 558 -3.87 12.10 36.91
C ILE A 558 -4.13 11.16 35.72
N LYS A 559 -3.92 9.85 35.89
CA LYS A 559 -4.17 8.86 34.84
C LYS A 559 -5.65 8.71 34.53
N ILE A 560 -6.51 8.69 35.55
CA ILE A 560 -7.98 8.63 35.40
C ILE A 560 -8.48 9.86 34.67
N GLU A 561 -8.05 11.06 35.06
CA GLU A 561 -8.42 12.31 34.40
C GLU A 561 -7.99 12.34 32.93
N LYS A 562 -6.80 11.83 32.61
CA LYS A 562 -6.35 11.66 31.23
C LYS A 562 -7.26 10.71 30.43
N LEU A 563 -7.72 9.63 31.03
CA LEU A 563 -8.63 8.68 30.38
C LEU A 563 -10.04 9.27 30.19
N ILE A 564 -10.55 10.06 31.14
CA ILE A 564 -11.81 10.79 31.01
C ILE A 564 -11.71 11.80 29.86
N ALA A 565 -10.65 12.60 29.83
CA ALA A 565 -10.40 13.57 28.76
C ALA A 565 -10.30 12.89 27.38
N GLU A 566 -9.63 11.73 27.32
CA GLU A 566 -9.59 10.89 26.11
C GLU A 566 -10.98 10.43 25.67
N THR A 567 -11.81 9.92 26.60
CA THR A 567 -13.20 9.49 26.30
C THR A 567 -14.03 10.65 25.75
N LYS A 568 -14.00 11.81 26.43
CA LYS A 568 -14.74 13.02 26.02
C LYS A 568 -14.30 13.48 24.63
N LEU A 569 -13.00 13.44 24.33
CA LEU A 569 -12.46 13.77 23.02
C LEU A 569 -12.91 12.80 21.93
N LEU A 570 -12.95 11.50 22.20
CA LEU A 570 -13.43 10.47 21.26
C LEU A 570 -14.92 10.68 20.96
N SER A 571 -15.74 10.89 21.99
CA SER A 571 -17.19 11.18 21.85
C SER A 571 -17.43 12.47 21.06
N HIS A 572 -16.69 13.54 21.35
CA HIS A 572 -16.78 14.80 20.63
C HIS A 572 -16.43 14.65 19.14
N ARG A 573 -15.36 13.90 18.83
CA ARG A 573 -14.94 13.63 17.44
C ARG A 573 -15.99 12.82 16.68
N LEU A 574 -16.60 11.82 17.32
CA LEU A 574 -17.67 11.03 16.72
C LEU A 574 -18.89 11.89 16.42
N ASN A 575 -19.38 12.62 17.42
CA ASN A 575 -20.51 13.53 17.30
C ASN A 575 -20.29 14.58 16.21
N THR A 576 -19.07 15.11 16.08
CA THR A 576 -18.71 16.08 15.05
C THR A 576 -18.79 15.48 13.64
N LYS A 577 -18.42 14.21 13.47
CA LYS A 577 -18.58 13.51 12.19
C LYS A 577 -20.03 13.22 11.83
N LEU A 578 -20.88 12.95 12.81
CA LEU A 578 -22.30 12.64 12.60
C LEU A 578 -23.18 13.89 12.40
N LYS A 579 -22.67 15.10 12.66
CA LYS A 579 -23.41 16.37 12.43
C LYS A 579 -23.68 16.66 10.95
N SER A 580 -22.92 16.07 10.04
CA SER A 580 -23.07 16.34 8.61
C SER A 580 -22.73 15.13 7.76
N SER A 581 -23.59 14.84 6.78
CA SER A 581 -23.33 13.81 5.79
C SER A 581 -22.00 14.00 5.08
N PRO A 582 -21.10 13.00 5.07
CA PRO A 582 -19.80 13.11 4.45
C PRO A 582 -19.95 13.23 2.94
N LYS A 583 -19.27 14.22 2.35
CA LYS A 583 -19.10 14.33 0.91
C LYS A 583 -17.90 13.48 0.50
N LEU A 584 -18.18 12.20 0.28
CA LEU A 584 -17.19 11.20 -0.14
C LEU A 584 -16.36 11.71 -1.32
N GLY A 585 -15.05 11.50 -1.23
CA GLY A 585 -14.05 12.04 -2.14
C GLY A 585 -13.26 13.23 -1.60
N LYS A 586 -13.73 13.90 -0.53
CA LYS A 586 -12.92 14.92 0.16
C LYS A 586 -12.00 14.31 1.22
N ARG A 587 -10.78 14.85 1.38
CA ARG A 587 -9.72 14.30 2.25
C ARG A 587 -10.16 14.03 3.70
N ARG A 588 -11.00 14.90 4.28
CA ARG A 588 -11.46 14.82 5.68
C ARG A 588 -12.89 14.29 5.84
N GLU A 589 -13.62 14.07 4.75
CA GLU A 589 -15.01 13.62 4.78
C GLU A 589 -15.08 12.17 4.26
N LYS A 590 -14.85 11.21 5.17
CA LYS A 590 -14.88 9.77 4.90
C LYS A 590 -15.95 9.11 5.76
N LEU A 591 -16.49 7.99 5.29
CA LEU A 591 -17.33 7.11 6.10
C LEU A 591 -16.57 6.65 7.35
N ILE A 592 -17.31 6.45 8.43
CA ILE A 592 -16.79 5.82 9.64
C ILE A 592 -16.45 4.36 9.31
N LYS A 593 -15.17 3.99 9.43
CA LYS A 593 -14.72 2.62 9.21
C LYS A 593 -15.05 1.78 10.45
N THR A 594 -16.03 0.87 10.34
CA THR A 594 -16.46 -0.01 11.43
C THR A 594 -15.32 -0.88 11.95
N GLY A 595 -14.47 -1.42 11.09
CA GLY A 595 -13.29 -2.21 11.50
C GLY A 595 -12.31 -1.46 12.43
N VAL A 596 -12.15 -0.14 12.27
CA VAL A 596 -11.30 0.68 13.14
C VAL A 596 -11.94 0.88 14.52
N LEU A 597 -13.27 1.06 14.56
CA LEU A 597 -14.00 1.14 15.83
C LEU A 597 -13.96 -0.20 16.56
N ALA A 598 -14.15 -1.31 15.83
CA ALA A 598 -14.09 -2.66 16.38
C ALA A 598 -12.70 -2.99 16.97
N ASP A 599 -11.62 -2.68 16.27
CA ASP A 599 -10.25 -2.89 16.78
C ASP A 599 -9.99 -2.09 18.07
N TRP A 600 -10.44 -0.83 18.13
CA TRP A 600 -10.34 -0.03 19.35
C TRP A 600 -11.19 -0.62 20.48
N LEU A 601 -12.42 -1.03 20.19
CA LEU A 601 -13.36 -1.59 21.17
C LEU A 601 -12.81 -2.86 21.82
N VAL A 602 -12.36 -3.84 21.04
CA VAL A 602 -11.86 -5.10 21.62
C VAL A 602 -10.59 -4.87 22.45
N LYS A 603 -9.71 -3.94 22.03
CA LYS A 603 -8.54 -3.54 22.83
C LYS A 603 -8.95 -2.90 24.16
N ASP A 604 -9.96 -2.03 24.15
CA ASP A 604 -10.45 -1.40 25.38
C ASP A 604 -11.21 -2.41 26.26
N PHE A 605 -11.96 -3.36 25.67
CA PHE A 605 -12.57 -4.47 26.40
C PHE A 605 -11.52 -5.28 27.17
N MET A 606 -10.46 -5.70 26.48
CA MET A 606 -9.36 -6.46 27.10
C MET A 606 -8.62 -5.64 28.15
N ARG A 607 -8.58 -4.31 28.04
CA ARG A 607 -7.97 -3.43 29.03
C ARG A 607 -8.80 -3.30 30.30
N PHE A 608 -10.12 -3.21 30.17
CA PHE A 608 -11.05 -2.99 31.28
C PHE A 608 -11.62 -4.28 31.88
N GLN A 609 -11.43 -5.43 31.23
CA GLN A 609 -11.74 -6.73 31.79
C GLN A 609 -10.63 -7.21 32.75
N PRO A 610 -10.94 -7.50 34.03
CA PRO A 610 -9.99 -8.11 34.95
C PRO A 610 -9.65 -9.55 34.55
N VAL A 611 -8.51 -10.07 35.04
CA VAL A 611 -8.18 -11.49 34.92
C VAL A 611 -8.77 -12.24 36.12
N ALA A 612 -9.22 -13.47 35.93
CA ALA A 612 -9.61 -14.33 37.05
C ALA A 612 -8.36 -14.84 37.79
N TYR A 613 -8.50 -15.12 39.07
CA TYR A 613 -7.44 -15.68 39.91
C TYR A 613 -7.86 -17.06 40.43
N ASP A 614 -6.90 -17.97 40.53
CA ASP A 614 -7.11 -19.27 41.17
C ASP A 614 -7.08 -19.17 42.71
N ILE A 615 -7.21 -20.31 43.38
CA ILE A 615 -7.22 -20.42 44.86
C ILE A 615 -5.87 -19.97 45.45
N GLN A 616 -4.79 -20.02 44.67
CA GLN A 616 -3.43 -19.59 45.04
C GLN A 616 -3.15 -18.13 44.63
N ASN A 617 -4.19 -17.38 44.24
CA ASN A 617 -4.13 -15.99 43.80
C ASN A 617 -3.19 -15.79 42.57
N GLN A 618 -3.06 -16.80 41.71
CA GLN A 618 -2.35 -16.72 40.45
C GLN A 618 -3.32 -16.39 39.31
N PRO A 619 -2.90 -15.55 38.34
CA PRO A 619 -3.75 -15.16 37.23
C PRO A 619 -4.00 -16.33 36.28
N ILE A 620 -5.26 -16.60 36.00
CA ILE A 620 -5.68 -17.61 35.03
C ILE A 620 -5.70 -16.94 33.64
N GLU A 621 -4.62 -17.07 32.87
CA GLU A 621 -4.49 -16.41 31.55
C GLU A 621 -5.60 -16.79 30.56
N SER A 622 -6.12 -18.03 30.65
CA SER A 622 -7.22 -18.52 29.81
C SER A 622 -8.59 -17.95 30.20
N SER A 623 -8.69 -17.15 31.26
CA SER A 623 -9.95 -16.49 31.67
C SER A 623 -10.36 -15.33 30.77
N LYS A 624 -9.47 -14.89 29.87
CA LYS A 624 -9.69 -13.82 28.90
C LYS A 624 -9.59 -14.34 27.47
N ALA A 625 -10.03 -13.52 26.52
CA ALA A 625 -9.99 -13.89 25.10
C ALA A 625 -8.57 -14.23 24.64
N ASN A 626 -8.41 -15.40 24.03
CA ASN A 626 -7.19 -15.73 23.28
C ASN A 626 -7.21 -15.11 21.87
N SER A 627 -6.15 -15.32 21.08
CA SER A 627 -5.99 -14.72 19.75
C SER A 627 -7.19 -14.94 18.80
N THR A 628 -7.71 -16.17 18.73
CA THR A 628 -8.85 -16.51 17.86
C THR A 628 -10.12 -15.82 18.33
N GLU A 629 -10.45 -15.90 19.62
CA GLU A 629 -11.63 -15.23 20.20
C GLU A 629 -11.55 -13.71 20.05
N PHE A 630 -10.37 -13.11 20.28
CA PHE A 630 -10.13 -11.68 20.07
C PHE A 630 -10.45 -11.27 18.62
N GLN A 631 -9.93 -12.03 17.64
CA GLN A 631 -10.17 -11.77 16.22
C GLN A 631 -11.64 -11.93 15.84
N LEU A 632 -12.32 -12.96 16.34
CA LEU A 632 -13.74 -13.19 16.02
C LEU A 632 -14.65 -12.13 16.63
N ILE A 633 -14.40 -11.68 17.87
CA ILE A 633 -15.12 -10.55 18.46
C ILE A 633 -14.88 -9.29 17.61
N GLN A 634 -13.64 -9.01 17.21
CA GLN A 634 -13.33 -7.84 16.40
C GLN A 634 -14.06 -7.88 15.04
N ARG A 635 -14.10 -9.05 14.38
CA ARG A 635 -14.79 -9.21 13.08
C ARG A 635 -16.31 -9.13 13.22
N ALA A 636 -16.88 -9.76 14.25
CA ALA A 636 -18.31 -9.68 14.52
C ALA A 636 -18.74 -8.24 14.84
N LEU A 637 -17.92 -7.47 15.58
CA LEU A 637 -18.15 -6.04 15.77
C LEU A 637 -18.00 -5.26 14.47
N ALA A 638 -16.98 -5.54 13.66
CA ALA A 638 -16.77 -4.85 12.39
C ALA A 638 -17.97 -5.02 11.42
N LEU A 639 -18.61 -6.20 11.47
CA LEU A 639 -19.79 -6.59 10.71
C LEU A 639 -21.07 -6.61 11.56
N TYR A 640 -21.15 -5.75 12.58
CA TYR A 640 -22.21 -5.75 13.60
C TYR A 640 -23.63 -5.86 13.02
N GLY A 641 -23.92 -5.20 11.89
CA GLY A 641 -25.25 -5.22 11.27
C GLY A 641 -25.76 -6.61 10.88
N GLY A 642 -24.87 -7.54 10.52
CA GLY A 642 -25.22 -8.93 10.19
C GLY A 642 -24.87 -9.93 11.29
N GLU A 643 -23.86 -9.62 12.13
CA GLU A 643 -23.19 -10.62 12.98
C GLU A 643 -23.40 -10.41 14.48
N LYS A 644 -24.26 -9.46 14.87
CA LYS A 644 -24.56 -9.12 16.27
C LYS A 644 -24.99 -10.30 17.13
N ASN A 645 -25.71 -11.27 16.57
CA ASN A 645 -26.24 -12.43 17.31
C ASN A 645 -25.11 -13.28 17.92
N ARG A 646 -23.93 -13.29 17.30
CA ARG A 646 -22.74 -14.04 17.77
C ARG A 646 -22.13 -13.45 19.04
N LEU A 647 -22.30 -12.14 19.25
CA LEU A 647 -21.61 -11.42 20.31
C LEU A 647 -21.98 -11.92 21.70
N GLU A 648 -23.21 -12.39 21.91
CA GLU A 648 -23.61 -12.93 23.21
C GLU A 648 -22.81 -14.19 23.59
N GLY A 649 -22.74 -15.16 22.67
CA GLY A 649 -21.96 -16.38 22.85
C GLY A 649 -20.49 -16.06 23.07
N TYR A 650 -19.94 -15.14 22.27
CA TYR A 650 -18.54 -14.72 22.40
C TYR A 650 -18.25 -14.01 23.72
N PHE A 651 -19.13 -13.10 24.15
CA PHE A 651 -18.95 -12.37 25.41
C PHE A 651 -19.08 -13.29 26.62
N LYS A 652 -19.98 -14.29 26.59
CA LYS A 652 -20.08 -15.29 27.66
C LYS A 652 -18.84 -16.17 27.71
N GLN A 653 -18.40 -16.70 26.56
CA GLN A 653 -17.23 -17.58 26.49
C GLN A 653 -15.93 -16.89 26.93
N THR A 654 -15.78 -15.61 26.62
CA THR A 654 -14.59 -14.83 27.00
C THR A 654 -14.72 -14.15 28.36
N ASN A 655 -15.80 -14.45 29.11
CA ASN A 655 -16.14 -13.84 30.38
C ASN A 655 -16.26 -12.31 30.35
N LEU A 656 -16.46 -11.69 29.18
CA LEU A 656 -16.75 -10.26 29.08
C LEU A 656 -18.10 -9.92 29.71
N ILE A 657 -19.02 -10.87 29.73
CA ILE A 657 -20.26 -10.87 30.52
C ILE A 657 -20.36 -12.16 31.32
N GLY A 658 -21.06 -12.13 32.45
CA GLY A 658 -21.17 -13.26 33.38
C GLY A 658 -20.66 -12.90 34.78
N ASN A 659 -20.34 -13.91 35.57
CA ASN A 659 -20.06 -13.75 37.01
C ASN A 659 -18.59 -13.98 37.41
N THR A 660 -17.75 -14.47 36.50
CA THR A 660 -16.36 -14.85 36.75
C THR A 660 -15.44 -13.62 36.80
N ASN A 661 -15.22 -12.96 35.68
CA ASN A 661 -14.39 -11.76 35.55
C ASN A 661 -14.97 -10.79 34.50
N PRO A 662 -16.21 -10.31 34.70
CA PRO A 662 -16.94 -9.51 33.71
C PRO A 662 -16.28 -8.16 33.43
N HIS A 663 -16.53 -7.66 32.23
CA HIS A 663 -16.21 -6.29 31.90
C HIS A 663 -17.08 -5.31 32.74
N PRO A 664 -16.48 -4.31 33.42
CA PRO A 664 -17.11 -3.58 34.52
C PRO A 664 -18.36 -2.78 34.12
N PHE A 665 -18.48 -2.40 32.85
CA PHE A 665 -19.58 -1.57 32.38
C PHE A 665 -20.22 -2.02 31.06
N LEU A 666 -19.89 -3.22 30.55
CA LEU A 666 -20.48 -3.70 29.29
C LEU A 666 -21.95 -4.08 29.46
N ASN A 667 -22.34 -4.55 30.66
CA ASN A 667 -23.71 -4.89 31.02
C ASN A 667 -24.56 -3.67 31.45
N LYS A 668 -23.98 -2.45 31.48
CA LYS A 668 -24.66 -1.22 31.92
C LYS A 668 -25.48 -0.54 30.83
N PHE A 669 -25.46 -1.06 29.62
CA PHE A 669 -26.28 -0.60 28.51
C PHE A 669 -26.76 -1.80 27.68
N ASN A 670 -27.91 -1.64 27.03
CA ASN A 670 -28.49 -2.71 26.21
C ASN A 670 -27.84 -2.73 24.82
N TRP A 671 -26.63 -3.27 24.76
CA TRP A 671 -25.91 -3.44 23.50
C TRP A 671 -26.64 -4.36 22.50
N LYS A 672 -27.62 -5.17 22.94
CA LYS A 672 -28.50 -5.93 22.05
C LYS A 672 -29.60 -5.08 21.42
N ALA A 673 -29.86 -3.88 21.89
CA ALA A 673 -30.81 -2.95 21.28
C ALA A 673 -30.15 -1.97 20.30
N CYS A 674 -28.81 -1.85 20.30
CA CYS A 674 -28.11 -0.94 19.41
C CYS A 674 -28.35 -1.30 17.93
N ARG A 675 -28.59 -0.29 17.09
CA ARG A 675 -28.94 -0.51 15.66
C ARG A 675 -27.74 -0.86 14.80
N ASN A 676 -26.57 -0.32 15.15
CA ASN A 676 -25.32 -0.49 14.42
C ASN A 676 -24.11 -0.33 15.36
N LEU A 677 -22.89 -0.56 14.86
CA LEU A 677 -21.66 -0.44 15.66
C LEU A 677 -21.39 0.98 16.16
N VAL A 678 -21.81 2.01 15.41
CA VAL A 678 -21.56 3.41 15.80
C VAL A 678 -22.37 3.77 17.05
N ASP A 679 -23.63 3.33 17.10
CA ASP A 679 -24.51 3.43 18.27
C ASP A 679 -23.94 2.65 19.46
N PHE A 680 -23.53 1.39 19.24
CA PHE A 680 -22.84 0.59 20.27
C PHE A 680 -21.62 1.34 20.84
N TYR A 681 -20.78 1.89 19.96
CA TYR A 681 -19.56 2.60 20.34
C TYR A 681 -19.86 3.87 21.15
N GLN A 682 -20.90 4.62 20.77
CA GLN A 682 -21.32 5.81 21.51
C GLN A 682 -21.76 5.44 22.94
N GLN A 683 -22.67 4.47 23.09
CA GLN A 683 -23.14 4.03 24.40
C GLN A 683 -22.00 3.45 25.24
N TYR A 684 -21.06 2.72 24.63
CA TYR A 684 -19.88 2.22 25.32
C TYR A 684 -19.00 3.36 25.88
N LEU A 685 -18.76 4.42 25.10
CA LEU A 685 -17.99 5.58 25.57
C LEU A 685 -18.67 6.31 26.74
N GLU A 686 -20.00 6.44 26.71
CA GLU A 686 -20.77 7.05 27.81
C GLU A 686 -20.63 6.25 29.11
N GLN A 687 -20.69 4.92 29.02
CA GLN A 687 -20.51 4.05 30.19
C GLN A 687 -19.05 4.01 30.68
N ARG A 688 -18.08 4.10 29.77
CA ARG A 688 -16.65 4.23 30.11
C ARG A 688 -16.38 5.50 30.90
N GLU A 689 -16.97 6.62 30.49
CA GLU A 689 -16.86 7.89 31.22
C GLU A 689 -17.42 7.79 32.64
N LYS A 690 -18.65 7.28 32.78
CA LYS A 690 -19.31 7.08 34.08
C LYS A 690 -18.48 6.18 35.00
N PHE A 691 -17.92 5.09 34.47
CA PHE A 691 -17.05 4.20 35.24
C PHE A 691 -15.80 4.92 35.74
N LEU A 692 -15.11 5.65 34.86
CA LEU A 692 -13.89 6.38 35.21
C LEU A 692 -14.17 7.50 36.25
N GLU A 693 -15.31 8.18 36.14
CA GLU A 693 -15.73 9.19 37.12
C GLU A 693 -16.03 8.55 38.49
N ALA A 694 -16.65 7.37 38.51
CA ALA A 694 -16.96 6.64 39.75
C ALA A 694 -15.70 6.16 40.51
N ILE A 695 -14.64 5.77 39.79
CA ILE A 695 -13.40 5.28 40.41
C ILE A 695 -12.40 6.38 40.74
N LYS A 696 -12.67 7.65 40.36
CA LYS A 696 -11.72 8.77 40.51
C LYS A 696 -11.23 8.97 41.94
N ASN A 697 -12.09 8.73 42.93
CA ASN A 697 -11.81 8.92 44.35
C ASN A 697 -11.58 7.60 45.11
N GLN A 698 -11.46 6.48 44.40
CA GLN A 698 -11.29 5.16 45.00
C GLN A 698 -9.79 4.77 45.08
N PRO A 699 -9.41 3.81 45.94
CA PRO A 699 -8.06 3.24 45.93
C PRO A 699 -7.71 2.70 44.53
N TRP A 700 -6.46 2.89 44.10
CA TRP A 700 -6.03 2.60 42.73
C TRP A 700 -5.67 1.14 42.51
N GLU A 701 -5.32 0.42 43.57
CA GLU A 701 -4.80 -0.94 43.58
C GLU A 701 -5.74 -1.93 42.85
N PRO A 702 -7.07 -1.92 43.11
CA PRO A 702 -8.00 -2.78 42.38
C PRO A 702 -8.08 -2.46 40.88
N TYR A 703 -7.71 -1.25 40.47
CA TYR A 703 -7.83 -0.74 39.10
C TYR A 703 -6.50 -0.74 38.33
N GLN A 704 -5.41 -1.23 38.94
CA GLN A 704 -4.10 -1.23 38.30
C GLN A 704 -4.10 -1.94 36.94
N TYR A 705 -4.92 -2.99 36.77
CA TYR A 705 -5.04 -3.75 35.53
C TYR A 705 -5.48 -2.87 34.34
N CYS A 706 -6.27 -1.83 34.56
CA CYS A 706 -6.76 -0.91 33.52
C CYS A 706 -6.01 0.44 33.50
N LEU A 707 -5.52 0.90 34.67
CA LEU A 707 -4.74 2.13 34.80
C LEU A 707 -3.31 1.98 34.27
N LEU A 708 -2.72 0.79 34.41
CA LEU A 708 -1.36 0.45 33.96
C LEU A 708 -0.31 1.44 34.51
N LEU A 709 -0.37 1.74 35.81
CA LEU A 709 0.60 2.62 36.46
C LEU A 709 1.98 1.95 36.52
N LYS A 710 3.04 2.75 36.48
CA LYS A 710 4.41 2.24 36.62
C LYS A 710 4.75 2.06 38.09
N ILE A 711 4.47 0.87 38.61
CA ILE A 711 4.77 0.49 39.99
C ILE A 711 6.29 0.23 40.13
N PRO A 712 6.93 0.75 41.19
CA PRO A 712 8.28 0.35 41.58
C PRO A 712 8.34 -1.17 41.82
N LYS A 713 9.35 -1.84 41.27
CA LYS A 713 9.61 -3.26 41.54
C LYS A 713 10.91 -3.35 42.32
N GLU A 714 10.96 -4.15 43.37
CA GLU A 714 12.13 -4.22 44.26
C GLU A 714 13.06 -5.38 43.93
N ASN A 715 12.52 -6.47 43.37
CA ASN A 715 13.31 -7.66 43.05
C ASN A 715 14.24 -7.41 41.84
N ARG A 716 15.52 -7.16 42.11
CA ARG A 716 16.56 -6.86 41.11
C ARG A 716 16.78 -8.00 40.12
N LYS A 717 16.76 -9.25 40.59
CA LYS A 717 16.91 -10.45 39.75
C LYS A 717 15.80 -10.57 38.71
N ASN A 718 14.55 -10.40 39.12
CA ASN A 718 13.41 -10.42 38.19
C ASN A 718 13.44 -9.23 37.22
N LEU A 719 13.94 -8.07 37.66
CA LEU A 719 14.12 -6.90 36.80
C LEU A 719 15.17 -7.14 35.72
N VAL A 720 16.37 -7.57 36.10
CA VAL A 720 17.48 -7.86 35.18
C VAL A 720 17.09 -8.95 34.19
N LYS A 721 16.51 -10.06 34.67
CA LYS A 721 15.97 -11.11 33.80
C LYS A 721 14.97 -10.55 32.80
N GLY A 722 14.09 -9.63 33.22
CA GLY A 722 13.13 -8.97 32.34
C GLY A 722 13.75 -7.98 31.34
N TRP A 723 14.88 -7.34 31.67
CA TRP A 723 15.60 -6.45 30.75
C TRP A 723 16.42 -7.20 29.70
N GLU A 724 16.87 -8.41 30.04
CA GLU A 724 17.60 -9.29 29.12
C GLU A 724 16.67 -10.20 28.30
N GLN A 725 15.48 -10.52 28.81
CA GLN A 725 14.52 -11.41 28.14
C GLN A 725 14.11 -10.85 26.77
N GLY A 726 14.49 -11.58 25.72
CA GLY A 726 14.18 -11.22 24.34
C GLY A 726 15.19 -10.27 23.69
N GLY A 727 16.22 -9.81 24.40
CA GLY A 727 17.31 -8.97 23.90
C GLY A 727 17.34 -7.57 24.51
N ILE A 728 18.54 -7.08 24.81
CA ILE A 728 18.76 -5.79 25.50
C ILE A 728 18.47 -4.62 24.56
N SER A 729 17.66 -3.65 25.00
CA SER A 729 17.47 -2.40 24.23
C SER A 729 18.64 -1.45 24.43
N LEU A 730 19.42 -1.21 23.38
CA LEU A 730 20.56 -0.29 23.43
C LEU A 730 20.12 1.19 23.54
N PRO A 731 20.88 2.02 24.28
CA PRO A 731 20.57 3.43 24.45
C PRO A 731 20.87 4.25 23.18
N ARG A 732 20.49 5.54 23.21
CA ARG A 732 20.76 6.50 22.14
C ARG A 732 22.13 7.17 22.33
N GLY A 733 22.77 7.56 21.23
CA GLY A 733 24.05 8.28 21.24
C GLY A 733 25.24 7.38 21.53
N LEU A 734 25.21 6.12 21.07
CA LEU A 734 26.26 5.11 21.32
C LEU A 734 27.60 5.55 20.75
N PHE A 735 27.59 6.01 19.51
CA PHE A 735 28.79 6.39 18.77
C PHE A 735 29.21 7.85 19.02
N THR A 736 28.53 8.58 19.91
CA THR A 736 28.70 10.04 20.03
C THR A 736 30.10 10.45 20.46
N GLU A 737 30.64 9.84 21.51
CA GLU A 737 31.99 10.16 22.00
C GLU A 737 33.06 9.59 21.10
N ALA A 738 32.90 8.34 20.64
CA ALA A 738 33.81 7.71 19.69
C ALA A 738 33.99 8.54 18.41
N ILE A 739 32.90 9.07 17.85
CA ILE A 739 32.96 9.99 16.70
C ILE A 739 33.64 11.32 17.09
N ARG A 740 33.34 11.87 18.28
CA ARG A 740 33.94 13.13 18.74
C ARG A 740 35.46 13.01 18.87
N GLU A 741 35.95 11.94 19.47
CA GLU A 741 37.37 11.63 19.62
C GLU A 741 38.02 11.47 18.25
N THR A 742 37.44 10.61 17.40
CA THR A 742 37.93 10.37 16.03
C THR A 742 38.07 11.67 15.23
N LEU A 743 37.02 12.50 15.20
CA LEU A 743 37.06 13.77 14.46
C LEU A 743 37.94 14.83 15.12
N SER A 744 38.13 14.77 16.43
CA SER A 744 39.01 15.70 17.14
C SER A 744 40.49 15.49 16.80
N GLU A 745 40.83 14.26 16.42
CA GLU A 745 42.18 13.83 16.07
C GLU A 745 42.43 13.82 14.56
N ASP A 746 41.36 13.82 13.74
CA ASP A 746 41.46 13.82 12.27
C ASP A 746 42.26 15.02 11.74
N LEU A 747 43.48 14.75 11.27
CA LEU A 747 44.40 15.76 10.74
C LEU A 747 43.91 16.37 9.43
N MET A 748 42.98 15.71 8.73
CA MET A 748 42.35 16.23 7.52
C MET A 748 41.34 17.35 7.82
N LEU A 749 40.95 17.54 9.08
CA LEU A 749 40.11 18.65 9.51
C LEU A 749 40.96 19.84 10.00
N SER A 750 40.58 21.05 9.58
CA SER A 750 41.24 22.26 10.05
C SER A 750 41.17 22.43 11.58
N LYS A 751 42.19 23.07 12.16
CA LYS A 751 42.26 23.32 13.62
C LYS A 751 41.00 24.03 14.17
N PRO A 752 40.39 25.03 13.49
CA PRO A 752 39.15 25.65 13.95
C PRO A 752 37.98 24.67 14.06
N ILE A 753 37.78 23.79 13.07
CA ILE A 753 36.70 22.81 13.07
C ILE A 753 36.89 21.78 14.18
N ARG A 754 38.11 21.27 14.37
CA ARG A 754 38.42 20.39 15.50
C ARG A 754 38.11 21.02 16.85
N LYS A 755 38.40 22.32 17.01
CA LYS A 755 38.02 23.08 18.23
C LYS A 755 36.49 23.23 18.35
N GLU A 756 35.77 23.45 17.26
CA GLU A 756 34.30 23.55 17.25
C GLU A 756 33.64 22.23 17.66
N ILE A 757 34.12 21.11 17.12
CA ILE A 757 33.65 19.75 17.44
C ILE A 757 33.78 19.47 18.95
N LYS A 758 34.91 19.85 19.57
CA LYS A 758 35.12 19.67 21.03
C LYS A 758 34.17 20.51 21.90
N LYS A 759 33.72 21.67 21.42
CA LYS A 759 32.85 22.57 22.21
C LYS A 759 31.40 22.10 22.30
N HIS A 760 30.94 21.25 21.39
CA HIS A 760 29.54 20.87 21.32
C HIS A 760 29.18 19.76 22.32
N GLY A 761 28.17 20.02 23.16
CA GLY A 761 27.57 19.00 24.03
C GLY A 761 26.90 17.85 23.26
N ARG A 762 26.55 16.75 23.95
CA ARG A 762 26.04 15.52 23.31
C ARG A 762 24.76 15.71 22.51
N VAL A 763 23.87 16.60 22.96
CA VAL A 763 22.54 16.78 22.35
C VAL A 763 22.67 17.40 20.97
N GLY A 764 22.38 16.61 19.94
CA GLY A 764 22.44 17.06 18.54
C GLY A 764 23.85 17.12 17.95
N PHE A 765 24.87 16.63 18.67
CA PHE A 765 26.27 16.62 18.22
C PHE A 765 26.43 15.99 16.83
N ILE A 766 25.99 14.74 16.67
CA ILE A 766 26.10 13.99 15.40
C ILE A 766 25.53 14.78 14.22
N SER A 767 24.37 15.41 14.43
CA SER A 767 23.70 16.15 13.36
C SER A 767 24.45 17.39 12.89
N ARG A 768 25.39 17.91 13.69
CA ARG A 768 26.28 19.02 13.34
C ARG A 768 27.62 18.50 12.82
N ALA A 769 28.18 17.50 13.49
CA ALA A 769 29.46 16.89 13.16
C ALA A 769 29.49 16.34 11.72
N ILE A 770 28.43 15.62 11.30
CA ILE A 770 28.31 15.11 9.93
C ILE A 770 28.35 16.26 8.91
N THR A 771 27.59 17.34 9.14
CA THR A 771 27.55 18.48 8.23
C THR A 771 28.89 19.22 8.15
N LEU A 772 29.56 19.43 9.29
CA LEU A 772 30.87 20.08 9.32
C LEU A 772 31.95 19.23 8.62
N TYR A 773 31.99 17.94 8.94
CA TYR A 773 32.90 16.99 8.30
C TYR A 773 32.68 16.94 6.79
N PHE A 774 31.42 16.86 6.36
CA PHE A 774 31.06 16.79 4.94
C PHE A 774 31.51 18.05 4.18
N LYS A 775 31.22 19.22 4.74
CA LYS A 775 31.59 20.51 4.15
C LYS A 775 33.12 20.67 4.02
N GLU A 776 33.87 20.29 5.04
CA GLU A 776 35.34 20.47 5.04
C GLU A 776 36.03 19.45 4.14
N LYS A 777 35.73 18.15 4.32
CA LYS A 777 36.48 17.07 3.66
C LYS A 777 36.11 16.89 2.20
N TYR A 778 34.83 17.09 1.86
CA TYR A 778 34.33 16.87 0.50
C TYR A 778 34.06 18.17 -0.25
N GLN A 779 34.17 19.34 0.41
CA GLN A 779 33.86 20.65 -0.19
C GLN A 779 32.48 20.65 -0.87
N ASP A 780 31.51 20.06 -0.19
CA ASP A 780 30.17 19.75 -0.70
C ASP A 780 29.09 20.18 0.30
N LYS A 781 27.84 20.23 -0.15
CA LYS A 781 26.67 20.74 0.60
C LYS A 781 25.45 19.85 0.36
N HIS A 782 24.38 20.15 1.10
CA HIS A 782 23.09 19.50 0.86
C HIS A 782 22.53 19.88 -0.51
N GLN A 783 21.63 19.04 -1.03
CA GLN A 783 20.88 19.30 -2.26
C GLN A 783 20.17 20.67 -2.18
N SER A 784 20.13 21.37 -3.30
CA SER A 784 19.61 22.73 -3.43
C SER A 784 18.16 22.88 -2.93
N PHE A 785 17.34 21.84 -3.07
CA PHE A 785 15.93 21.88 -2.66
C PHE A 785 15.70 22.08 -1.15
N TYR A 786 16.71 21.84 -0.30
CA TYR A 786 16.61 22.13 1.14
C TYR A 786 16.65 23.63 1.47
N ASN A 787 17.02 24.48 0.50
CA ASN A 787 17.08 25.94 0.64
C ASN A 787 15.82 26.64 0.11
N LEU A 788 14.85 25.88 -0.41
CA LEU A 788 13.58 26.42 -0.91
C LEU A 788 12.70 26.93 0.23
N SER A 789 11.91 27.95 -0.07
CA SER A 789 10.99 28.55 0.89
C SER A 789 9.81 27.62 1.17
N TYR A 790 9.34 27.60 2.42
CA TYR A 790 8.22 26.73 2.81
C TYR A 790 7.22 27.43 3.74
N LYS A 791 5.94 27.05 3.65
CA LYS A 791 4.84 27.51 4.52
C LYS A 791 4.50 26.47 5.58
N LEU A 792 4.36 26.92 6.83
CA LEU A 792 3.92 26.03 7.92
C LEU A 792 2.43 25.69 7.81
N GLU A 793 1.62 26.67 7.47
CA GLU A 793 0.16 26.60 7.26
C GLU A 793 -0.29 27.61 6.19
N ALA A 794 -1.53 27.50 5.71
CA ALA A 794 -2.04 28.32 4.61
C ALA A 794 -1.99 29.84 4.86
N LYS A 795 -2.07 30.26 6.13
CA LYS A 795 -2.00 31.67 6.56
C LYS A 795 -0.61 32.08 7.06
N ALA A 796 0.36 31.16 7.14
CA ALA A 796 1.71 31.45 7.60
C ALA A 796 2.55 32.08 6.46
N PRO A 797 3.56 32.90 6.79
CA PRO A 797 4.47 33.45 5.78
C PRO A 797 5.24 32.34 5.06
N LEU A 798 5.52 32.57 3.76
CA LEU A 798 6.44 31.76 2.97
C LEU A 798 7.84 32.27 3.26
N LEU A 799 8.63 31.50 4.00
CA LEU A 799 9.96 31.92 4.41
C LEU A 799 10.97 30.83 4.07
N LYS A 800 12.22 31.26 3.83
CA LYS A 800 13.38 30.36 3.84
C LYS A 800 13.65 29.84 5.24
N ARG A 801 14.48 28.82 5.34
CA ARG A 801 14.80 28.18 6.63
C ARG A 801 15.42 29.18 7.63
N GLU A 802 16.35 30.00 7.18
CA GLU A 802 17.06 30.99 7.98
C GLU A 802 16.08 32.04 8.52
N GLU A 803 15.21 32.54 7.64
CA GLU A 803 14.14 33.49 7.98
C GLU A 803 13.12 32.89 8.98
N HIS A 804 12.76 31.61 8.84
CA HIS A 804 11.93 30.91 9.85
C HIS A 804 12.61 30.85 11.22
N TYR A 805 13.93 30.64 11.24
CA TYR A 805 14.69 30.61 12.47
C TYR A 805 14.69 31.97 13.15
N GLU A 806 14.95 33.04 12.40
CA GLU A 806 14.89 34.42 12.89
C GLU A 806 13.50 34.78 13.43
N TYR A 807 12.44 34.47 12.66
CA TYR A 807 11.06 34.69 13.06
C TYR A 807 10.74 34.05 14.42
N TRP A 808 11.09 32.78 14.61
CA TRP A 808 10.78 32.06 15.84
C TRP A 808 11.72 32.36 17.01
N GLN A 809 12.89 32.94 16.78
CA GLN A 809 13.71 33.52 17.85
C GLN A 809 13.03 34.75 18.44
N GLN A 810 12.44 35.59 17.59
CA GLN A 810 11.73 36.80 18.01
C GLN A 810 10.32 36.50 18.58
N ASN A 811 9.62 35.51 18.02
CA ASN A 811 8.19 35.24 18.29
C ASN A 811 7.96 33.94 19.08
N LYS A 812 8.89 33.53 19.94
CA LYS A 812 8.80 32.25 20.65
C LYS A 812 7.61 32.23 21.64
N PRO A 813 6.59 31.36 21.43
CA PRO A 813 5.44 31.31 22.33
C PRO A 813 5.81 30.66 23.67
N GLN A 814 5.29 31.19 24.77
CA GLN A 814 5.40 30.57 26.10
C GLN A 814 4.70 29.19 26.10
N SER A 815 5.30 28.21 26.77
CA SER A 815 4.69 26.88 26.91
C SER A 815 3.55 26.92 27.93
N PRO A 816 2.33 26.51 27.56
CA PRO A 816 1.21 26.47 28.50
C PRO A 816 1.40 25.35 29.53
N THR A 817 0.93 25.60 30.75
CA THR A 817 0.90 24.62 31.86
C THR A 817 -0.10 23.49 31.58
N GLU A 818 -0.02 22.36 32.31
CA GLU A 818 -0.94 21.23 32.09
C GLU A 818 -2.42 21.62 32.31
N SER A 819 -2.72 22.46 33.30
CA SER A 819 -4.06 23.01 33.56
C SER A 819 -4.55 23.89 32.42
N GLN A 820 -3.68 24.75 31.89
CA GLN A 820 -3.99 25.63 30.75
C GLN A 820 -4.24 24.87 29.43
N ARG A 821 -3.67 23.67 29.26
CA ARG A 821 -3.88 22.87 28.03
C ARG A 821 -5.32 22.38 27.87
N LEU A 822 -6.04 22.15 28.98
CA LEU A 822 -7.44 21.73 28.95
C LEU A 822 -8.38 22.90 28.56
N GLU A 823 -8.10 24.10 29.06
CA GLU A 823 -8.94 25.29 28.87
C GLU A 823 -8.71 25.99 27.51
N LEU A 824 -7.49 25.92 26.97
CA LEU A 824 -7.07 26.73 25.82
C LEU A 824 -7.30 26.09 24.44
N HIS A 825 -8.01 24.97 24.33
CA HIS A 825 -8.16 24.21 23.08
C HIS A 825 -8.74 25.02 21.89
N THR A 826 -9.29 26.20 22.13
CA THR A 826 -9.85 27.13 21.12
C THR A 826 -9.15 28.50 21.03
N SER A 827 -8.22 28.84 21.93
CA SER A 827 -7.57 30.17 21.96
C SER A 827 -6.53 30.37 20.86
N ASP A 828 -6.30 31.61 20.45
CA ASP A 828 -5.27 31.94 19.44
C ASP A 828 -3.85 31.68 19.96
N ARG A 829 -3.57 31.95 21.24
CA ARG A 829 -2.29 31.64 21.89
C ARG A 829 -1.92 30.15 21.83
N TRP A 830 -2.91 29.26 21.94
CA TRP A 830 -2.70 27.81 21.78
C TRP A 830 -2.39 27.43 20.34
N LYS A 831 -3.02 28.09 19.36
CA LYS A 831 -2.73 27.87 17.93
C LYS A 831 -1.29 28.25 17.60
N ASP A 832 -0.79 29.38 18.12
CA ASP A 832 0.59 29.81 17.89
C ASP A 832 1.62 28.87 18.53
N TYR A 833 1.36 28.42 19.76
CA TYR A 833 2.20 27.40 20.40
C TYR A 833 2.23 26.08 19.62
N LEU A 834 1.07 25.62 19.13
CA LEU A 834 0.99 24.43 18.28
C LEU A 834 1.72 24.63 16.96
N LEU A 835 1.65 25.80 16.35
CA LEU A 835 2.36 26.15 15.12
C LEU A 835 3.88 26.11 15.33
N TYR A 836 4.37 26.71 16.42
CA TYR A 836 5.78 26.64 16.83
C TYR A 836 6.23 25.19 17.04
N LYS A 837 5.44 24.37 17.75
CA LYS A 837 5.77 22.95 17.96
C LYS A 837 5.80 22.15 16.65
N ARG A 838 4.90 22.47 15.71
CA ARG A 838 4.92 21.87 14.36
C ARG A 838 6.18 22.24 13.60
N TRP A 839 6.62 23.50 13.67
CA TRP A 839 7.89 23.94 13.08
C TRP A 839 9.10 23.24 13.70
N GLN A 840 9.19 23.19 15.04
CA GLN A 840 10.28 22.49 15.72
C GLN A 840 10.37 21.01 15.30
N HIS A 841 9.22 20.34 15.18
CA HIS A 841 9.15 18.96 14.73
C HIS A 841 9.55 18.80 13.26
N LEU A 842 9.13 19.72 12.40
CA LEU A 842 9.52 19.79 11.00
C LEU A 842 11.04 19.92 10.85
N GLU A 843 11.65 20.95 11.47
CA GLU A 843 13.09 21.19 11.42
C GLU A 843 13.90 20.02 11.97
N LYS A 844 13.43 19.38 13.06
CA LYS A 844 14.06 18.17 13.61
C LYS A 844 14.09 17.04 12.58
N LYS A 845 12.98 16.81 11.87
CA LYS A 845 12.90 15.77 10.84
C LYS A 845 13.73 16.12 9.60
N LEU A 846 13.66 17.35 9.11
CA LEU A 846 14.44 17.79 7.95
C LEU A 846 15.95 17.73 8.22
N ARG A 847 16.39 18.03 9.45
CA ARG A 847 17.79 17.86 9.85
C ARG A 847 18.23 16.39 9.86
N LEU A 848 17.34 15.48 10.25
CA LEU A 848 17.61 14.05 10.18
C LEU A 848 17.78 13.60 8.73
N TYR A 849 16.82 13.94 7.86
CA TYR A 849 16.85 13.59 6.44
C TYR A 849 18.09 14.12 5.73
N ARG A 850 18.47 15.38 5.99
CA ARG A 850 19.70 15.97 5.44
C ARG A 850 20.98 15.21 5.80
N ASN A 851 21.08 14.72 7.04
CA ASN A 851 22.24 13.95 7.46
C ASN A 851 22.20 12.51 6.94
N GLN A 852 21.01 11.92 6.82
CA GLN A 852 20.82 10.64 6.15
C GLN A 852 21.18 10.73 4.67
N ASP A 853 20.86 11.84 4.00
CA ASP A 853 21.24 12.08 2.60
C ASP A 853 22.75 12.19 2.43
N ILE A 854 23.45 12.90 3.33
CA ILE A 854 24.92 12.90 3.34
C ILE A 854 25.46 11.47 3.47
N MET A 855 24.95 10.69 4.43
CA MET A 855 25.44 9.33 4.63
C MET A 855 25.12 8.41 3.44
N LEU A 856 23.93 8.55 2.86
CA LEU A 856 23.52 7.79 1.69
C LEU A 856 24.39 8.13 0.47
N TRP A 857 24.78 9.41 0.32
CA TRP A 857 25.73 9.85 -0.70
C TRP A 857 27.13 9.27 -0.45
N LEU A 858 27.61 9.24 0.81
CA LEU A 858 28.91 8.63 1.13
C LEU A 858 28.94 7.14 0.78
N MET A 859 27.87 6.40 1.11
CA MET A 859 27.71 5.00 0.72
C MET A 859 27.68 4.83 -0.81
N THR A 860 26.99 5.73 -1.51
CA THR A 860 26.94 5.75 -2.98
C THR A 860 28.33 5.95 -3.57
N LEU A 861 29.08 6.94 -3.07
CA LEU A 861 30.43 7.24 -3.51
C LEU A 861 31.37 6.03 -3.34
N GLU A 862 31.25 5.32 -2.21
CA GLU A 862 32.05 4.13 -1.93
C GLU A 862 31.68 2.95 -2.84
N LEU A 863 30.39 2.69 -3.09
CA LEU A 863 29.97 1.67 -4.06
C LEU A 863 30.51 1.96 -5.46
N THR A 864 30.39 3.20 -5.92
CA THR A 864 30.87 3.62 -7.24
C THR A 864 32.37 3.36 -7.38
N LYS A 865 33.17 3.68 -6.35
CA LYS A 865 34.61 3.42 -6.34
C LYS A 865 34.95 1.93 -6.38
N ASN A 866 34.25 1.11 -5.60
CA ASN A 866 34.63 -0.27 -5.35
C ASN A 866 34.11 -1.25 -6.42
N HIS A 867 32.94 -0.97 -6.99
CA HIS A 867 32.22 -1.94 -7.83
C HIS A 867 31.97 -1.48 -9.27
N PHE A 868 32.25 -0.22 -9.63
CA PHE A 868 31.85 0.34 -10.93
C PHE A 868 32.98 1.05 -11.67
N LYS A 869 33.75 0.28 -12.44
CA LYS A 869 34.65 0.83 -13.48
C LYS A 869 33.94 1.07 -14.83
N GLU A 870 32.88 0.31 -15.11
CA GLU A 870 32.21 0.26 -16.42
C GLU A 870 31.18 1.39 -16.65
N LEU A 871 30.70 2.08 -15.60
CA LEU A 871 29.64 3.08 -15.74
C LEU A 871 30.13 4.42 -16.31
N ASN A 872 31.43 4.62 -16.54
CA ASN A 872 32.02 5.92 -16.93
C ASN A 872 31.53 7.12 -16.08
N LEU A 873 30.98 6.86 -14.89
CA LEU A 873 30.55 7.86 -13.93
C LEU A 873 31.83 8.51 -13.37
N ASN A 874 32.08 9.76 -13.73
CA ASN A 874 33.21 10.51 -13.17
C ASN A 874 32.93 10.84 -11.70
N TYR A 875 33.26 9.90 -10.81
CA TYR A 875 32.98 9.99 -9.38
C TYR A 875 33.66 11.19 -8.70
N HIS A 876 34.69 11.78 -9.30
CA HIS A 876 35.32 13.02 -8.81
C HIS A 876 34.44 14.26 -9.00
N GLN A 877 33.44 14.20 -9.89
CA GLN A 877 32.49 15.29 -10.16
C GLN A 877 31.11 15.06 -9.50
N LEU A 878 30.87 13.86 -8.95
CA LEU A 878 29.65 13.54 -8.21
C LEU A 878 29.65 14.30 -6.90
N LYS A 879 28.83 15.34 -6.78
CA LYS A 879 28.56 16.07 -5.53
C LYS A 879 27.09 15.95 -5.15
N LEU A 880 26.82 15.95 -3.84
CA LEU A 880 25.46 15.95 -3.30
C LEU A 880 24.74 17.26 -3.66
N GLU A 881 25.42 18.40 -3.63
CA GLU A 881 24.84 19.69 -4.03
C GLU A 881 24.36 19.69 -5.50
N ASN A 882 25.01 18.90 -6.36
CA ASN A 882 24.70 18.76 -7.79
C ASN A 882 23.54 17.80 -8.08
N LEU A 883 23.04 17.06 -7.10
CA LEU A 883 21.81 16.27 -7.21
C LEU A 883 20.58 17.19 -7.09
N ALA A 884 20.50 18.15 -8.02
CA ALA A 884 19.41 19.11 -8.12
C ALA A 884 18.27 18.54 -8.98
N VAL A 885 17.05 18.99 -8.70
CA VAL A 885 15.83 18.49 -9.34
C VAL A 885 15.44 19.32 -10.57
N ASN A 886 16.06 20.48 -10.78
CA ASN A 886 15.77 21.30 -11.96
C ASN A 886 16.31 20.60 -13.22
N VAL A 887 15.43 19.82 -13.87
CA VAL A 887 15.75 19.01 -15.06
C VAL A 887 16.07 19.90 -16.27
N GLN A 888 15.68 21.18 -16.22
CA GLN A 888 15.72 22.12 -17.35
C GLN A 888 16.93 23.07 -17.40
N GLU A 889 17.77 23.15 -16.36
CA GLU A 889 18.92 24.07 -16.35
C GLU A 889 20.19 23.49 -16.98
N ALA A 890 21.03 24.38 -17.54
CA ALA A 890 22.24 24.09 -18.30
C ALA A 890 23.30 23.22 -17.55
N ASP A 891 23.20 23.08 -16.23
CA ASP A 891 24.01 22.17 -15.39
C ASP A 891 23.58 20.69 -15.50
N ALA A 892 22.58 20.37 -16.34
CA ALA A 892 22.08 19.02 -16.60
C ALA A 892 23.15 17.99 -16.99
N LYS A 893 24.31 18.42 -17.52
CA LYS A 893 25.46 17.56 -17.86
C LYS A 893 26.21 17.02 -16.64
N LEU A 894 26.20 17.73 -15.52
CA LEU A 894 26.87 17.32 -14.27
C LEU A 894 25.97 16.47 -13.36
N ASN A 895 24.67 16.38 -13.67
CA ASN A 895 23.74 15.58 -12.88
C ASN A 895 23.87 14.08 -13.22
N PRO A 896 24.35 13.24 -12.28
CA PRO A 896 24.48 11.80 -12.48
C PRO A 896 23.16 11.10 -12.79
N LEU A 897 22.03 11.73 -12.43
CA LEU A 897 20.70 11.20 -12.65
C LEU A 897 20.22 11.37 -14.11
N ASN A 898 20.86 12.29 -14.84
CA ASN A 898 20.67 12.47 -16.28
C ASN A 898 21.62 11.61 -17.12
N GLN A 899 22.59 10.93 -16.47
CA GLN A 899 23.44 9.97 -17.16
C GLN A 899 22.65 8.68 -17.41
N THR A 900 22.79 8.15 -18.62
CA THR A 900 22.13 6.93 -19.08
C THR A 900 22.92 5.74 -18.59
N LEU A 901 22.25 4.80 -17.90
CA LEU A 901 22.89 3.60 -17.38
C LEU A 901 22.31 2.38 -18.09
N PRO A 902 23.14 1.56 -18.75
CA PRO A 902 22.64 0.35 -19.37
C PRO A 902 22.15 -0.63 -18.31
N MET A 903 20.94 -1.16 -18.47
CA MET A 903 20.37 -2.17 -17.57
C MET A 903 19.77 -3.31 -18.37
N VAL A 904 19.99 -4.54 -17.92
CA VAL A 904 19.41 -5.75 -18.51
C VAL A 904 18.52 -6.43 -17.47
N LEU A 905 17.25 -6.69 -17.81
CA LEU A 905 16.31 -7.38 -16.94
C LEU A 905 15.78 -8.67 -17.60
N PRO A 906 15.72 -9.79 -16.85
CA PRO A 906 15.15 -11.04 -17.34
C PRO A 906 13.62 -11.07 -17.22
N VAL A 907 12.96 -11.70 -18.19
CA VAL A 907 11.53 -12.04 -18.20
C VAL A 907 11.39 -13.53 -18.45
N LYS A 908 10.82 -14.24 -17.47
CA LYS A 908 10.52 -15.67 -17.60
C LYS A 908 9.23 -15.86 -18.38
N VAL A 909 9.25 -16.76 -19.35
CA VAL A 909 8.09 -17.17 -20.16
C VAL A 909 7.60 -18.52 -19.63
N TYR A 910 6.31 -18.63 -19.35
CA TYR A 910 5.66 -19.83 -18.84
C TYR A 910 4.62 -20.35 -19.84
N PRO A 911 4.25 -21.63 -19.75
CA PRO A 911 3.11 -22.17 -20.48
C PRO A 911 1.83 -21.38 -20.17
N ALA A 912 0.93 -21.33 -21.15
CA ALA A 912 -0.37 -20.67 -21.00
C ALA A 912 -1.49 -21.58 -21.49
N THR A 913 -2.65 -21.51 -20.84
CA THR A 913 -3.85 -22.23 -21.28
C THR A 913 -4.41 -21.64 -22.56
N ALA A 914 -5.34 -22.36 -23.22
CA ALA A 914 -6.08 -21.86 -24.40
C ALA A 914 -6.86 -20.54 -24.16
N PHE A 915 -7.05 -20.14 -22.90
CA PHE A 915 -7.70 -18.89 -22.51
C PHE A 915 -6.70 -17.76 -22.17
N GLY A 916 -5.40 -18.03 -22.29
CA GLY A 916 -4.32 -17.08 -22.03
C GLY A 916 -3.90 -16.98 -20.56
N GLU A 917 -4.31 -17.93 -19.70
CA GLU A 917 -3.89 -17.96 -18.30
C GLU A 917 -2.48 -18.52 -18.18
N VAL A 918 -1.57 -17.75 -17.59
CA VAL A 918 -0.16 -18.13 -17.44
C VAL A 918 0.01 -19.07 -16.25
N GLN A 919 0.60 -20.24 -16.50
CA GLN A 919 0.79 -21.29 -15.49
C GLN A 919 2.10 -21.09 -14.72
N TYR A 920 2.11 -20.11 -13.82
CA TYR A 920 3.31 -19.77 -13.01
C TYR A 920 3.80 -20.87 -12.08
N GLN A 921 2.98 -21.91 -11.85
CA GLN A 921 3.34 -23.08 -11.03
C GLN A 921 4.21 -24.09 -11.80
N GLU A 922 4.21 -24.02 -13.13
CA GLU A 922 4.99 -24.89 -13.99
C GLU A 922 6.41 -24.31 -14.20
N THR A 923 7.32 -25.14 -14.70
CA THR A 923 8.68 -24.71 -15.03
C THR A 923 8.65 -23.69 -16.18
N PRO A 924 9.39 -22.57 -16.08
CA PRO A 924 9.44 -21.60 -17.16
C PRO A 924 10.08 -22.24 -18.40
N ILE A 925 9.47 -22.01 -19.56
CA ILE A 925 9.93 -22.53 -20.86
C ILE A 925 11.27 -21.91 -21.23
N ARG A 926 11.42 -20.61 -21.02
CA ARG A 926 12.64 -19.85 -21.33
C ARG A 926 12.71 -18.54 -20.56
N THR A 927 13.88 -17.91 -20.58
CA THR A 927 14.09 -16.56 -20.04
C THR A 927 14.56 -15.64 -21.16
N VAL A 928 13.88 -14.51 -21.33
CA VAL A 928 14.19 -13.47 -22.33
C VAL A 928 14.77 -12.26 -21.61
N TYR A 929 15.87 -11.71 -22.12
CA TYR A 929 16.52 -10.53 -21.53
C TYR A 929 16.17 -9.28 -22.33
N ILE A 930 15.78 -8.22 -21.62
CA ILE A 930 15.49 -6.90 -22.19
C ILE A 930 16.59 -5.95 -21.75
N ARG A 931 17.16 -5.18 -22.68
CA ARG A 931 18.18 -4.16 -22.41
C ARG A 931 17.60 -2.76 -22.59
N GLU A 932 17.99 -1.89 -21.70
CA GLU A 932 17.75 -0.46 -21.74
C GLU A 932 19.11 0.24 -21.75
N GLU A 933 19.43 1.03 -22.78
CA GLU A 933 20.75 1.69 -22.92
C GLU A 933 20.68 3.22 -22.71
N HIS A 934 19.51 3.83 -22.85
CA HIS A 934 19.36 5.30 -22.95
C HIS A 934 18.44 5.91 -21.90
N THR A 935 17.94 5.10 -20.94
CA THR A 935 17.09 5.62 -19.87
C THR A 935 17.91 6.32 -18.79
N LYS A 936 17.56 7.59 -18.54
CA LYS A 936 18.00 8.36 -17.38
C LYS A 936 17.70 7.57 -16.10
N ALA A 937 18.60 7.59 -15.11
CA ALA A 937 18.42 6.88 -13.85
C ALA A 937 17.06 7.17 -13.15
N LEU A 938 16.49 8.35 -13.38
CA LEU A 938 15.17 8.76 -12.88
C LEU A 938 13.99 7.94 -13.42
N LYS A 939 14.08 7.43 -14.65
CA LYS A 939 12.99 6.74 -15.37
C LYS A 939 13.09 5.20 -15.30
N MET A 940 14.08 4.65 -14.60
CA MET A 940 14.29 3.19 -14.48
C MET A 940 13.13 2.44 -13.80
N GLY A 941 12.33 3.11 -12.97
CA GLY A 941 11.12 2.51 -12.39
C GLY A 941 10.10 2.08 -13.43
N ASN A 942 10.01 2.80 -14.55
CA ASN A 942 9.10 2.47 -15.65
C ASN A 942 9.58 1.23 -16.41
N PHE A 943 10.89 1.05 -16.55
CA PHE A 943 11.44 -0.17 -17.14
C PHE A 943 11.12 -1.43 -16.32
N LYS A 944 11.20 -1.36 -14.97
CA LYS A 944 10.75 -2.46 -14.09
C LYS A 944 9.24 -2.74 -14.14
N ALA A 945 8.44 -1.74 -14.51
CA ALA A 945 7.00 -1.95 -14.70
C ALA A 945 6.71 -2.63 -16.04
N LEU A 946 7.45 -2.29 -17.09
CA LEU A 946 7.34 -2.88 -18.42
C LEU A 946 7.55 -4.40 -18.40
N VAL A 947 8.58 -4.89 -17.69
CA VAL A 947 8.90 -6.33 -17.60
C VAL A 947 7.80 -7.18 -16.93
N LYS A 948 6.77 -6.54 -16.35
CA LYS A 948 5.58 -7.21 -15.78
C LYS A 948 4.35 -7.16 -16.69
N ASP A 949 4.47 -6.59 -17.88
CA ASP A 949 3.33 -6.52 -18.78
C ASP A 949 2.90 -7.95 -19.17
N ARG A 950 1.63 -8.28 -18.90
CA ARG A 950 1.08 -9.62 -19.13
C ARG A 950 1.17 -10.08 -20.58
N ARG A 951 1.23 -9.12 -21.52
CA ARG A 951 1.36 -9.39 -22.96
C ARG A 951 2.70 -10.03 -23.32
N LEU A 952 3.74 -9.82 -22.50
CA LEU A 952 5.08 -10.32 -22.77
C LEU A 952 5.16 -11.83 -22.82
N ASN A 953 4.37 -12.55 -22.01
CA ASN A 953 4.41 -14.02 -21.98
C ASN A 953 4.03 -14.62 -23.34
N GLY A 954 2.93 -14.15 -23.94
CA GLY A 954 2.52 -14.56 -25.28
C GLY A 954 3.44 -14.00 -26.36
N LEU A 955 3.82 -12.72 -26.29
CA LEU A 955 4.68 -12.09 -27.29
C LEU A 955 6.03 -12.81 -27.42
N PHE A 956 6.64 -13.16 -26.28
CA PHE A 956 7.95 -13.82 -26.25
C PHE A 956 7.92 -15.30 -26.63
N SER A 957 6.74 -15.90 -26.78
CA SER A 957 6.62 -17.23 -27.40
C SER A 957 6.94 -17.19 -28.91
N PHE A 958 6.81 -16.03 -29.57
CA PHE A 958 7.17 -15.82 -30.98
C PHE A 958 8.66 -15.51 -31.21
N ILE A 959 9.52 -15.71 -30.22
CA ILE A 959 10.98 -15.56 -30.37
C ILE A 959 11.56 -16.92 -30.77
N LYS A 960 12.44 -16.96 -31.78
CA LYS A 960 13.11 -18.20 -32.19
C LYS A 960 13.95 -18.81 -31.06
N GLU A 961 13.90 -20.13 -30.87
CA GLU A 961 14.55 -20.85 -29.75
C GLU A 961 16.07 -20.73 -29.72
N GLU A 962 16.70 -20.70 -30.90
CA GLU A 962 18.16 -20.59 -31.07
C GLU A 962 18.71 -19.21 -30.66
N ASN A 963 17.85 -18.24 -30.33
CA ASN A 963 18.28 -16.91 -29.92
C ASN A 963 18.83 -16.91 -28.49
N ASP A 964 20.13 -16.69 -28.35
CA ASP A 964 20.77 -16.36 -27.07
C ASP A 964 20.45 -14.91 -26.69
N THR A 965 19.26 -14.69 -26.11
CA THR A 965 18.85 -13.35 -25.65
C THR A 965 19.72 -12.82 -24.52
N GLN A 966 20.48 -13.69 -23.83
CA GLN A 966 21.42 -13.26 -22.80
C GLN A 966 22.63 -12.54 -23.42
N LYS A 967 23.12 -13.02 -24.57
CA LYS A 967 24.15 -12.33 -25.36
C LYS A 967 23.58 -11.15 -26.17
N HIS A 968 22.40 -11.32 -26.75
CA HIS A 968 21.74 -10.32 -27.58
C HIS A 968 20.36 -9.97 -26.99
N PRO A 969 20.29 -9.08 -26.00
CA PRO A 969 19.02 -8.71 -25.38
C PRO A 969 18.17 -7.81 -26.27
N ILE A 970 16.85 -7.89 -26.12
CA ILE A 970 15.88 -7.07 -26.87
C ILE A 970 15.86 -5.65 -26.30
N SER A 971 15.88 -4.61 -27.13
CA SER A 971 15.83 -3.23 -26.63
C SER A 971 14.44 -2.86 -26.07
N GLN A 972 14.44 -2.07 -25.00
CA GLN A 972 13.24 -1.57 -24.34
C GLN A 972 12.35 -0.73 -25.27
N LEU A 973 12.97 0.12 -26.10
CA LEU A 973 12.27 1.00 -27.04
C LEU A 973 11.47 0.20 -28.06
N ARG A 974 12.10 -0.81 -28.67
CA ARG A 974 11.46 -1.72 -29.61
C ARG A 974 10.27 -2.45 -28.99
N LEU A 975 10.43 -2.90 -27.73
CA LEU A 975 9.34 -3.54 -27.01
C LEU A 975 8.17 -2.59 -26.73
N ARG A 976 8.45 -1.36 -26.26
CA ARG A 976 7.40 -0.35 -26.05
C ARG A 976 6.63 -0.09 -27.33
N ARG A 977 7.34 0.02 -28.44
CA ARG A 977 6.75 0.29 -29.75
C ARG A 977 5.81 -0.82 -30.21
N GLU A 978 6.21 -2.08 -30.08
CA GLU A 978 5.35 -3.24 -30.34
C GLU A 978 4.04 -3.19 -29.53
N LEU A 979 4.14 -2.84 -28.25
CA LEU A 979 2.98 -2.75 -27.36
C LEU A 979 2.04 -1.57 -27.69
N GLU A 980 2.56 -0.47 -28.25
CA GLU A 980 1.77 0.65 -28.79
C GLU A 980 1.03 0.26 -30.06
N ILE A 981 1.74 -0.38 -31.01
CA ILE A 981 1.16 -0.88 -32.26
C ILE A 981 0.02 -1.84 -31.96
N TYR A 982 0.24 -2.79 -31.04
CA TYR A 982 -0.79 -3.71 -30.57
C TYR A 982 -2.05 -3.00 -30.05
N GLN A 983 -1.90 -1.87 -29.33
CA GLN A 983 -3.04 -1.11 -28.81
C GLN A 983 -3.87 -0.50 -29.94
N SER A 984 -3.23 0.05 -30.98
CA SER A 984 -3.96 0.59 -32.14
C SER A 984 -4.64 -0.50 -32.95
N LEU A 985 -3.94 -1.59 -33.23
CA LEU A 985 -4.42 -2.66 -34.12
C LEU A 985 -5.56 -3.49 -33.51
N ARG A 986 -5.69 -3.50 -32.18
CA ARG A 986 -6.79 -4.20 -31.50
C ARG A 986 -8.17 -3.79 -32.01
N VAL A 987 -8.38 -2.49 -32.18
CA VAL A 987 -9.67 -1.95 -32.62
C VAL A 987 -9.98 -2.44 -34.04
N ASP A 988 -8.96 -2.56 -34.88
CA ASP A 988 -9.09 -3.07 -36.24
C ASP A 988 -9.38 -4.58 -36.26
N ALA A 989 -8.70 -5.38 -35.42
CA ALA A 989 -8.99 -6.82 -35.31
C ALA A 989 -10.46 -7.09 -34.90
N PHE A 990 -11.01 -6.28 -33.99
CA PHE A 990 -12.43 -6.34 -33.63
C PHE A 990 -13.36 -5.93 -34.77
N LYS A 991 -12.94 -4.95 -35.58
CA LYS A 991 -13.72 -4.53 -36.76
C LYS A 991 -13.80 -5.67 -37.77
N GLU A 992 -12.68 -6.30 -38.12
CA GLU A 992 -12.65 -7.40 -39.09
C GLU A 992 -13.54 -8.58 -38.67
N THR A 993 -13.47 -8.96 -37.40
CA THR A 993 -14.25 -10.10 -36.87
C THR A 993 -15.75 -9.80 -36.77
N LEU A 994 -16.14 -8.57 -36.43
CA LEU A 994 -17.54 -8.14 -36.44
C LEU A 994 -18.10 -8.05 -37.86
N ASP A 995 -17.31 -7.55 -38.81
CA ASP A 995 -17.71 -7.46 -40.22
C ASP A 995 -17.91 -8.86 -40.83
N LEU A 996 -17.10 -9.84 -40.41
CA LEU A 996 -17.27 -11.25 -40.78
C LEU A 996 -18.55 -11.85 -40.17
N GLU A 997 -18.79 -11.62 -38.87
CA GLU A 997 -20.00 -12.09 -38.17
C GLU A 997 -21.27 -11.51 -38.81
N GLU A 998 -21.27 -10.23 -39.19
CA GLU A 998 -22.36 -9.57 -39.92
C GLU A 998 -22.68 -10.26 -41.24
N LYS A 999 -21.66 -10.54 -42.05
CA LYS A 999 -21.83 -11.20 -43.35
C LYS A 999 -22.42 -12.60 -43.20
N LEU A 1000 -21.93 -13.38 -42.24
CA LEU A 1000 -22.43 -14.72 -41.94
C LEU A 1000 -23.91 -14.70 -41.56
N LEU A 1001 -24.29 -13.88 -40.58
CA LEU A 1001 -25.65 -13.83 -40.05
C LEU A 1001 -26.65 -13.25 -41.05
N LYS A 1002 -26.23 -12.33 -41.93
CA LYS A 1002 -27.09 -11.81 -43.01
C LYS A 1002 -27.38 -12.85 -44.09
N LYS A 1003 -26.39 -13.68 -44.44
CA LYS A 1003 -26.53 -14.67 -45.51
C LYS A 1003 -27.21 -15.96 -45.02
N HIS A 1004 -26.92 -16.38 -43.79
CA HIS A 1004 -27.38 -17.64 -43.22
C HIS A 1004 -28.23 -17.39 -41.96
N THR A 1005 -29.52 -17.12 -42.16
CA THR A 1005 -30.46 -16.82 -41.07
C THR A 1005 -30.70 -17.99 -40.12
N SER A 1006 -30.46 -19.23 -40.55
CA SER A 1006 -30.44 -20.44 -39.72
C SER A 1006 -29.44 -20.35 -38.55
N LEU A 1007 -28.32 -19.66 -38.77
CA LEU A 1007 -27.26 -19.50 -37.78
C LEU A 1007 -27.54 -18.38 -36.76
N SER A 1008 -28.67 -17.66 -36.87
CA SER A 1008 -29.02 -16.54 -35.97
C SER A 1008 -29.10 -16.95 -34.50
N SER A 1009 -29.36 -18.23 -34.20
CA SER A 1009 -29.37 -18.75 -32.82
C SER A 1009 -27.97 -18.74 -32.16
N LEU A 1010 -26.91 -18.60 -32.95
CA LEU A 1010 -25.50 -18.60 -32.54
C LEU A 1010 -24.87 -17.20 -32.49
N GLU A 1011 -25.67 -16.13 -32.64
CA GLU A 1011 -25.23 -14.72 -32.74
C GLU A 1011 -24.31 -14.23 -31.59
N ASN A 1012 -24.26 -14.97 -30.48
CA ASN A 1012 -23.48 -14.63 -29.28
C ASN A 1012 -22.26 -15.53 -29.05
N LYS A 1013 -21.90 -16.37 -30.04
CA LYS A 1013 -20.86 -17.40 -29.92
C LYS A 1013 -20.00 -17.46 -31.19
N PHE A 1014 -19.19 -16.42 -31.41
CA PHE A 1014 -18.40 -16.23 -32.63
C PHE A 1014 -17.62 -17.48 -33.12
N ARG A 1015 -16.91 -18.19 -32.24
CA ARG A 1015 -16.18 -19.41 -32.61
C ARG A 1015 -17.12 -20.51 -33.09
N ILE A 1016 -18.17 -20.79 -32.32
CA ILE A 1016 -19.16 -21.83 -32.63
C ILE A 1016 -19.94 -21.45 -33.90
N LEU A 1017 -20.21 -20.17 -34.12
CA LEU A 1017 -20.80 -19.66 -35.36
C LEU A 1017 -19.95 -20.02 -36.58
N LEU A 1018 -18.62 -19.83 -36.51
CA LEU A 1018 -17.71 -20.19 -37.60
C LEU A 1018 -17.63 -21.72 -37.80
N GLU A 1019 -17.53 -22.47 -36.70
CA GLU A 1019 -17.45 -23.94 -36.73
C GLU A 1019 -18.72 -24.56 -37.36
N GLU A 1020 -19.91 -24.13 -36.93
CA GLU A 1020 -21.18 -24.61 -37.51
C GLU A 1020 -21.39 -24.10 -38.94
N TRP A 1021 -21.04 -22.84 -39.24
CA TRP A 1021 -21.09 -22.34 -40.62
C TRP A 1021 -20.26 -23.20 -41.57
N LYS A 1022 -19.02 -23.53 -41.19
CA LYS A 1022 -18.15 -24.36 -42.02
C LYS A 1022 -18.77 -25.75 -42.22
N LYS A 1023 -19.24 -26.36 -41.13
CA LYS A 1023 -19.85 -27.70 -41.16
C LYS A 1023 -21.08 -27.75 -42.05
N GLU A 1024 -21.95 -26.74 -42.01
CA GLU A 1024 -23.22 -26.73 -42.74
C GLU A 1024 -23.09 -26.21 -44.18
N TYR A 1025 -22.21 -25.24 -44.45
CA TYR A 1025 -22.20 -24.49 -45.71
C TYR A 1025 -20.87 -24.52 -46.47
N ALA A 1026 -19.76 -24.91 -45.83
CA ALA A 1026 -18.43 -24.80 -46.41
C ALA A 1026 -17.57 -26.06 -46.19
N ALA A 1027 -18.19 -27.24 -46.01
CA ALA A 1027 -17.52 -28.49 -45.69
C ALA A 1027 -16.53 -28.94 -46.78
N SER A 1028 -16.76 -28.56 -48.04
CA SER A 1028 -15.88 -28.81 -49.19
C SER A 1028 -15.12 -27.57 -49.68
N SER A 1029 -15.03 -26.52 -48.86
CA SER A 1029 -14.38 -25.25 -49.22
C SER A 1029 -12.86 -25.26 -48.97
N MET A 1030 -12.17 -24.21 -49.44
CA MET A 1030 -10.76 -23.95 -49.13
C MET A 1030 -10.53 -23.45 -47.68
N VAL A 1031 -11.60 -23.31 -46.87
CA VAL A 1031 -11.51 -22.90 -45.47
C VAL A 1031 -11.17 -24.10 -44.59
N THR A 1032 -9.98 -24.13 -44.00
CA THR A 1032 -9.54 -25.19 -43.08
C THR A 1032 -10.01 -24.94 -41.65
N ASP A 1033 -9.97 -25.98 -40.79
CA ASP A 1033 -10.24 -25.81 -39.36
C ASP A 1033 -9.17 -24.94 -38.68
N GLU A 1034 -7.94 -24.98 -39.21
CA GLU A 1034 -6.83 -24.12 -38.79
C GLU A 1034 -7.14 -22.64 -39.03
N HIS A 1035 -7.74 -22.28 -40.17
CA HIS A 1035 -8.17 -20.89 -40.43
C HIS A 1035 -9.17 -20.41 -39.35
N ILE A 1036 -10.17 -21.23 -39.01
CA ILE A 1036 -11.18 -20.89 -38.00
C ILE A 1036 -10.55 -20.79 -36.61
N ALA A 1037 -9.70 -21.77 -36.25
CA ALA A 1037 -8.99 -21.78 -34.99
C ALA A 1037 -8.07 -20.54 -34.85
N PHE A 1038 -7.43 -20.10 -35.93
CA PHE A 1038 -6.55 -18.95 -35.94
C PHE A 1038 -7.35 -17.66 -35.70
N ILE A 1039 -8.43 -17.45 -36.47
CA ILE A 1039 -9.31 -16.28 -36.32
C ILE A 1039 -9.83 -16.21 -34.88
N ALA A 1040 -10.29 -17.34 -34.32
CA ALA A 1040 -10.80 -17.41 -32.96
C ALA A 1040 -9.72 -17.14 -31.90
N SER A 1041 -8.53 -17.73 -32.04
CA SER A 1041 -7.39 -17.55 -31.15
C SER A 1041 -6.93 -16.09 -31.10
N VAL A 1042 -6.71 -15.48 -32.27
CA VAL A 1042 -6.29 -14.09 -32.39
C VAL A 1042 -7.35 -13.15 -31.82
N ARG A 1043 -8.63 -13.35 -32.17
CA ARG A 1043 -9.74 -12.56 -31.60
C ARG A 1043 -9.74 -12.63 -30.07
N ASN A 1044 -9.63 -13.82 -29.49
CA ASN A 1044 -9.65 -14.02 -28.04
C ASN A 1044 -8.45 -13.33 -27.36
N ALA A 1045 -7.26 -13.45 -27.92
CA ALA A 1045 -6.07 -12.79 -27.41
C ALA A 1045 -6.22 -11.25 -27.40
N PHE A 1046 -6.71 -10.67 -28.49
CA PHE A 1046 -7.03 -9.24 -28.58
C PHE A 1046 -8.15 -8.82 -27.60
N CYS A 1047 -9.15 -9.67 -27.35
CA CYS A 1047 -10.20 -9.43 -26.33
C CYS A 1047 -9.63 -9.33 -24.91
N HIS A 1048 -8.66 -10.17 -24.58
CA HIS A 1048 -8.08 -10.24 -23.22
C HIS A 1048 -6.87 -9.32 -23.04
N ASN A 1049 -6.49 -8.57 -24.08
CA ASN A 1049 -5.29 -7.73 -24.10
C ASN A 1049 -4.05 -8.57 -23.75
N GLN A 1050 -3.85 -9.62 -24.55
CA GLN A 1050 -2.78 -10.61 -24.52
C GLN A 1050 -2.35 -10.96 -25.95
N TYR A 1051 -1.14 -11.46 -26.14
CA TYR A 1051 -0.79 -12.15 -27.38
C TYR A 1051 -1.22 -13.61 -27.29
N PRO A 1052 -1.61 -14.25 -28.40
CA PRO A 1052 -1.79 -15.69 -28.42
C PRO A 1052 -0.45 -16.36 -28.06
N PHE A 1053 -0.50 -17.60 -27.56
CA PHE A 1053 0.71 -18.38 -27.33
C PHE A 1053 1.09 -19.07 -28.65
N TYR A 1054 2.37 -19.02 -29.04
CA TYR A 1054 2.84 -19.61 -30.30
C TYR A 1054 2.67 -21.12 -30.27
N GLU A 1055 1.99 -21.62 -31.28
CA GLU A 1055 1.76 -23.03 -31.56
C GLU A 1055 2.05 -23.22 -33.05
N GLU A 1056 3.04 -24.06 -33.39
CA GLU A 1056 3.54 -24.19 -34.76
C GLU A 1056 2.43 -24.55 -35.75
N ALA A 1057 1.53 -25.47 -35.38
CA ALA A 1057 0.39 -25.87 -36.20
C ALA A 1057 -0.57 -24.73 -36.56
N LEU A 1058 -0.67 -23.70 -35.70
CA LEU A 1058 -1.63 -22.60 -35.88
C LEU A 1058 -0.96 -21.31 -36.36
N HIS A 1059 0.29 -21.08 -35.97
CA HIS A 1059 0.96 -19.79 -36.10
C HIS A 1059 2.17 -19.81 -37.04
N ALA A 1060 2.42 -20.91 -37.76
CA ALA A 1060 3.47 -20.99 -38.80
C ALA A 1060 3.48 -19.82 -39.81
N PRO A 1061 2.34 -19.22 -40.22
CA PRO A 1061 2.35 -18.05 -41.11
C PRO A 1061 2.92 -16.77 -40.48
N ILE A 1062 3.09 -16.73 -39.16
CA ILE A 1062 3.63 -15.59 -38.42
C ILE A 1062 5.14 -15.72 -38.35
N PRO A 1063 5.92 -14.77 -38.88
CA PRO A 1063 7.37 -14.85 -38.83
C PRO A 1063 7.87 -14.74 -37.38
N LEU A 1064 8.66 -15.72 -36.94
CA LEU A 1064 9.33 -15.67 -35.64
C LEU A 1064 10.39 -14.55 -35.62
N PHE A 1065 10.48 -13.85 -34.49
CA PHE A 1065 11.47 -12.80 -34.31
C PHE A 1065 12.86 -13.39 -34.07
N THR A 1066 13.86 -12.90 -34.80
CA THR A 1066 15.27 -13.32 -34.70
C THR A 1066 16.11 -12.17 -34.17
N VAL A 1067 16.85 -12.42 -33.08
CA VAL A 1067 17.56 -11.36 -32.36
C VAL A 1067 18.97 -11.10 -32.93
N ALA A 1068 19.57 -12.12 -33.55
CA ALA A 1068 20.90 -12.05 -34.17
C ALA A 1068 20.91 -11.37 -35.56
N GLN A 1069 19.77 -11.33 -36.26
CA GLN A 1069 19.61 -10.73 -37.59
C GLN A 1069 18.46 -9.73 -37.55
N GLN A 1070 18.74 -8.51 -37.07
CA GLN A 1070 17.74 -7.45 -36.97
C GLN A 1070 17.36 -6.96 -38.38
N THR A 1071 16.26 -7.45 -38.92
CA THR A 1071 15.77 -7.08 -40.26
C THR A 1071 14.90 -5.81 -40.28
N THR A 1072 14.50 -5.30 -39.10
CA THR A 1072 13.61 -4.13 -38.94
C THR A 1072 14.21 -3.09 -38.00
N GLU A 1073 13.91 -1.81 -38.25
CA GLU A 1073 14.33 -0.70 -37.39
C GLU A 1073 13.61 -0.77 -36.02
N GLU A 1074 14.21 -0.19 -34.97
CA GLU A 1074 13.60 -0.21 -33.62
C GLU A 1074 12.21 0.45 -33.56
N LYS A 1075 11.97 1.44 -34.42
CA LYS A 1075 10.70 2.18 -34.53
C LYS A 1075 9.53 1.34 -35.06
N ASP A 1076 9.82 0.17 -35.60
CA ASP A 1076 8.83 -0.76 -36.20
C ASP A 1076 8.43 -1.86 -35.21
N GLY A 1077 9.04 -1.92 -34.02
CA GLY A 1077 8.72 -2.93 -33.00
C GLY A 1077 9.27 -4.32 -33.33
N LEU A 1078 8.53 -5.36 -32.94
CA LEU A 1078 8.86 -6.76 -33.22
C LEU A 1078 8.13 -7.27 -34.47
N GLY A 1079 7.09 -6.56 -34.94
CA GLY A 1079 6.32 -6.89 -36.14
C GLY A 1079 5.28 -8.00 -35.94
N ILE A 1080 5.08 -8.47 -34.71
CA ILE A 1080 4.20 -9.60 -34.40
C ILE A 1080 2.73 -9.17 -34.46
N ALA A 1081 2.37 -8.04 -33.84
CA ALA A 1081 1.00 -7.52 -33.87
C ALA A 1081 0.49 -7.24 -35.30
N GLU A 1082 1.36 -6.67 -36.15
CA GLU A 1082 1.05 -6.40 -37.56
C GLU A 1082 0.88 -7.69 -38.36
N ALA A 1083 1.77 -8.66 -38.17
CA ALA A 1083 1.66 -9.97 -38.81
C ALA A 1083 0.37 -10.69 -38.39
N LEU A 1084 0.02 -10.67 -37.10
CA LEU A 1084 -1.22 -11.28 -36.59
C LEU A 1084 -2.46 -10.64 -37.25
N LEU A 1085 -2.51 -9.31 -37.34
CA LEU A 1085 -3.64 -8.63 -38.00
C LEU A 1085 -3.68 -8.90 -39.51
N ARG A 1086 -2.52 -8.95 -40.18
CA ARG A 1086 -2.43 -9.23 -41.61
C ARG A 1086 -2.99 -10.60 -41.95
N VAL A 1087 -2.55 -11.64 -41.23
CA VAL A 1087 -3.05 -13.02 -41.44
C VAL A 1087 -4.52 -13.12 -41.02
N LEU A 1088 -4.95 -12.43 -39.95
CA LEU A 1088 -6.36 -12.37 -39.57
C LEU A 1088 -7.23 -11.81 -40.69
N ARG A 1089 -6.78 -10.73 -41.36
CA ARG A 1089 -7.48 -10.14 -42.50
C ARG A 1089 -7.54 -11.10 -43.68
N GLU A 1090 -6.41 -11.71 -44.02
CA GLU A 1090 -6.33 -12.69 -45.11
C GLU A 1090 -7.32 -13.84 -44.90
N TYR A 1091 -7.31 -14.45 -43.71
CA TYR A 1091 -8.20 -15.56 -43.40
C TYR A 1091 -9.66 -15.12 -43.30
N CYS A 1092 -9.94 -13.94 -42.74
CA CYS A 1092 -11.27 -13.36 -42.78
C CYS A 1092 -11.75 -13.15 -44.23
N GLU A 1093 -10.91 -12.66 -45.14
CA GLU A 1093 -11.28 -12.47 -46.55
C GLU A 1093 -11.48 -13.79 -47.29
N ILE A 1094 -10.67 -14.82 -47.02
CA ILE A 1094 -10.91 -16.18 -47.56
C ILE A 1094 -12.30 -16.66 -47.15
N VAL A 1095 -12.64 -16.57 -45.86
CA VAL A 1095 -13.98 -16.93 -45.37
C VAL A 1095 -15.06 -16.07 -46.05
N LYS A 1096 -14.90 -14.74 -46.08
CA LYS A 1096 -15.84 -13.81 -46.70
C LYS A 1096 -16.02 -14.02 -48.22
N SER A 1097 -15.03 -14.58 -48.91
CA SER A 1097 -15.10 -14.91 -50.33
C SER A 1097 -15.89 -16.19 -50.61
N GLN A 1098 -15.93 -17.10 -49.61
CA GLN A 1098 -16.71 -18.34 -49.67
C GLN A 1098 -18.15 -18.14 -49.20
N ILE A 1099 -18.38 -17.19 -48.27
CA ILE A 1099 -19.71 -16.67 -47.97
C ILE A 1099 -20.24 -15.99 -49.22
#